data_AF-A0A0J1HD05-F1
#
_entry.id   AF-A0A0J1HD05-F1
#
_cell.length_a   1.000
_cell.length_b   1.000
_cell.length_c   1.000
_cell.angle_alpha   90.00
_cell.angle_beta   90.00
_cell.angle_gamma   90.00
#
_symmetry.space_group_name_H-M   'P 1'
#
loop_
_entity.id
_entity.type
_entity.pdbx_description
1 polymer ?
#
loop_
_entity_poly.entity_id
_entity_poly.type
_entity_poly.pdbx_seq_one_letter_code
_entity_poly.pdbx_strand_id
1 'polypeptide(L)'
;MLSLQSPDRIVSSRMKSLWSIVLAGYTEHSDIATDFYNWVEDYKLLGVTVGLKKSLRRVLGPFVNFKEPFNFHKSDAESGIKGRIDWDVDVASSFAHSAMESLNNDECWHNHSYELIHEFVGLLVELMEVKSTLGDINPKADYSYISRPSIKAHPQNNDYNSWTVLVDLVRDSWLSLINQDENFAISLAEQFWNQPYPIFKRIALFCASESSAIPVDTVVSWLKQDDAYWLWNVSTHREVLQLLRTLHRTANNEQYEEILQITINGPKREWYREELSEEEFEGLCRRSIWLRLKKLQQDGGTLNEEATQTLANIESINQKWKLSNDDRDEFPFWTGRGDESKSVVSAPKEKLGLIEWLKEEPVDHYWTEDDWSTLCRDDFELTSSALKETVASGMWLTERWREGIQVWSEAEDLDLEKQIGLFKFVLQFPDEKLVEIAWSLSRWLKKIQPRDTFTDNDFLYFYDRLLNLPYEIDNDSVTINTAINHPVGMLIESLFSWWYTKKPCDDGGLDEEFQSRLEVVCDLAIDEFSLGRVIVCSNMLSIYRVDQAWAREHIISWLSWDDINTSSMAWQSLLWSPRLHKGFIYEIRDYLINTAKYYYYLGELKSQYVTFMTHLSLQGDSEFKVGELAKVFITIPNESLYHVASALKDILSSSGEKVNEFWQNRAKPFLTKVWPKQVKVDDHTVTQLALICIAAKENFNEAYKIIRHHLKRQSDAEYITRTLEHSGLIEIYPKLALDFLDSVIGEPKYHPPTKLVNCLNKIAHEEPEVINTPEFLRLKTIINKF
;
A
#
# COMPACT_ATOMS: atom_id res chain seq x y z
N MET A 1 4.05 -2.62 -29.34
CA MET A 1 5.31 -1.83 -29.20
C MET A 1 6.35 -2.24 -30.23
N LEU A 2 6.01 -2.01 -31.49
CA LEU A 2 6.85 -1.78 -32.66
C LEU A 2 6.12 -0.65 -33.37
N SER A 3 6.76 0.34 -33.99
CA SER A 3 5.99 1.31 -34.77
C SER A 3 5.25 0.54 -35.86
N LEU A 4 3.92 0.42 -35.75
CA LEU A 4 3.10 -0.44 -36.60
C LEU A 4 3.07 0.03 -38.07
N GLN A 5 3.81 1.10 -38.41
CA GLN A 5 3.87 1.69 -39.75
C GLN A 5 5.29 2.02 -40.27
N SER A 6 6.37 1.44 -39.71
CA SER A 6 7.73 1.62 -40.28
C SER A 6 8.31 0.31 -40.82
N PRO A 7 8.87 0.27 -42.05
CA PRO A 7 9.54 -0.89 -42.62
C PRO A 7 10.75 -1.37 -41.79
N ASP A 8 11.35 -0.45 -41.04
CA ASP A 8 12.44 -0.74 -40.11
C ASP A 8 11.90 -0.73 -38.67
N ARG A 9 11.83 -1.90 -38.06
CA ARG A 9 11.36 -2.13 -36.68
C ARG A 9 12.33 -1.52 -35.65
N ILE A 10 12.28 -0.20 -35.46
CA ILE A 10 13.13 0.51 -34.49
C ILE A 10 12.49 0.43 -33.10
N VAL A 11 13.25 -0.05 -32.11
CA VAL A 11 12.86 -0.06 -30.69
C VAL A 11 12.74 1.38 -30.19
N SER A 12 11.60 1.73 -29.57
CA SER A 12 11.37 3.08 -29.03
C SER A 12 12.38 3.41 -27.91
N SER A 13 12.72 4.69 -27.72
CA SER A 13 13.60 5.15 -26.62
C SER A 13 13.14 4.63 -25.26
N ARG A 14 11.83 4.70 -25.02
CA ARG A 14 11.13 4.15 -23.84
C ARG A 14 11.38 2.65 -23.63
N MET A 15 11.30 1.85 -24.68
CA MET A 15 11.57 0.41 -24.61
C MET A 15 13.07 0.13 -24.41
N LYS A 16 13.96 0.98 -24.94
CA LYS A 16 15.40 0.88 -24.66
C LYS A 16 15.70 1.12 -23.17
N SER A 17 15.04 2.08 -22.53
CA SER A 17 15.18 2.34 -21.08
C SER A 17 14.75 1.13 -20.23
N LEU A 18 13.61 0.52 -20.55
CA LEU A 18 13.17 -0.71 -19.88
C LEU A 18 14.18 -1.85 -20.06
N TRP A 19 14.62 -2.10 -21.30
CA TRP A 19 15.61 -3.14 -21.56
C TRP A 19 16.96 -2.84 -20.90
N SER A 20 17.37 -1.57 -20.77
CA SER A 20 18.61 -1.26 -20.03
C SER A 20 18.49 -1.60 -18.55
N ILE A 21 17.31 -1.41 -17.93
CA ILE A 21 17.07 -1.79 -16.54
C ILE A 21 17.12 -3.32 -16.37
N VAL A 22 16.42 -4.05 -17.25
CA VAL A 22 16.41 -5.52 -17.24
C VAL A 22 17.82 -6.09 -17.48
N LEU A 23 18.52 -5.61 -18.51
CA LEU A 23 19.86 -6.10 -18.87
C LEU A 23 20.95 -5.70 -17.87
N ALA A 24 20.72 -4.64 -17.09
CA ALA A 24 21.61 -4.24 -15.99
C ALA A 24 21.42 -5.10 -14.73
N GLY A 25 20.40 -5.98 -14.70
CA GLY A 25 20.15 -6.90 -13.59
C GLY A 25 19.30 -6.34 -12.45
N TYR A 26 18.66 -5.18 -12.62
CA TYR A 26 17.81 -4.58 -11.58
C TYR A 26 16.51 -5.36 -11.33
N THR A 27 16.15 -6.29 -12.21
CA THR A 27 14.95 -7.14 -12.12
C THR A 27 15.26 -8.56 -11.70
N GLU A 28 16.54 -8.93 -11.72
CA GLU A 28 16.95 -10.23 -11.20
C GLU A 28 16.83 -10.11 -9.68
N HIS A 29 15.82 -10.76 -9.10
CA HIS A 29 15.97 -11.19 -7.72
C HIS A 29 17.21 -12.06 -7.75
N SER A 30 18.32 -11.55 -7.19
CA SER A 30 19.47 -12.42 -7.00
C SER A 30 18.93 -13.65 -6.27
N ASP A 31 19.11 -14.87 -6.80
CA ASP A 31 18.67 -16.14 -6.17
C ASP A 31 19.46 -16.40 -4.87
N ILE A 32 19.49 -15.40 -4.02
CA ILE A 32 20.30 -15.18 -2.85
C ILE A 32 19.39 -14.32 -1.99
N ALA A 33 18.82 -14.86 -0.92
CA ALA A 33 18.35 -14.00 0.15
C ALA A 33 19.53 -13.18 0.65
N THR A 34 19.67 -11.97 0.12
CA THR A 34 20.35 -10.88 0.77
C THR A 34 19.40 -10.29 1.77
N ASP A 35 19.21 -11.01 2.85
CA ASP A 35 18.52 -10.50 4.00
C ASP A 35 19.44 -9.50 4.72
N PHE A 36 18.99 -8.25 4.85
CA PHE A 36 19.71 -7.23 5.59
C PHE A 36 20.02 -7.65 7.03
N TYR A 37 19.22 -8.52 7.65
CA TYR A 37 19.55 -9.09 8.97
C TYR A 37 20.90 -9.82 8.99
N ASN A 38 21.21 -10.61 7.95
CA ASN A 38 22.50 -11.32 7.89
C ASN A 38 23.65 -10.33 7.77
N TRP A 39 23.46 -9.26 7.00
CA TRP A 39 24.43 -8.19 6.90
C TRP A 39 24.66 -7.50 8.26
N VAL A 40 23.59 -7.24 9.02
CA VAL A 40 23.68 -6.64 10.37
C VAL A 40 24.50 -7.51 11.31
N GLU A 41 24.25 -8.82 11.33
CA GLU A 41 24.97 -9.73 12.22
C GLU A 41 26.44 -9.87 11.81
N ASP A 42 26.74 -9.95 10.52
CA ASP A 42 28.12 -9.95 10.02
C ASP A 42 28.85 -8.64 10.38
N TYR A 43 28.17 -7.49 10.30
CA TYR A 43 28.71 -6.21 10.74
C TYR A 43 29.03 -6.22 12.24
N LYS A 44 28.13 -6.72 13.09
CA LYS A 44 28.37 -6.82 14.54
C LYS A 44 29.58 -7.70 14.88
N LEU A 45 29.83 -8.74 14.08
CA LEU A 45 30.94 -9.67 14.28
C LEU A 45 32.28 -9.15 13.73
N LEU A 46 32.26 -8.54 12.55
CA LEU A 46 33.47 -8.24 11.77
C LEU A 46 33.81 -6.75 11.65
N GLY A 47 32.88 -5.87 12.03
CA GLY A 47 32.97 -4.44 11.75
C GLY A 47 32.90 -4.13 10.24
N VAL A 48 33.25 -2.92 9.83
CA VAL A 48 33.21 -2.52 8.42
C VAL A 48 34.37 -3.16 7.64
N THR A 49 34.05 -4.06 6.70
CA THR A 49 35.03 -4.69 5.80
C THR A 49 34.69 -4.42 4.33
N VAL A 50 35.67 -4.58 3.43
CA VAL A 50 35.45 -4.47 1.98
C VAL A 50 34.40 -5.49 1.49
N GLY A 51 34.40 -6.70 2.07
CA GLY A 51 33.39 -7.73 1.79
C GLY A 51 31.99 -7.29 2.20
N LEU A 52 31.87 -6.66 3.38
CA LEU A 52 30.59 -6.14 3.87
C LEU A 52 30.08 -4.96 3.05
N LYS A 53 30.95 -4.04 2.60
CA LYS A 53 30.56 -2.96 1.67
C LYS A 53 29.98 -3.51 0.37
N LYS A 54 30.60 -4.55 -0.20
CA LYS A 54 30.08 -5.21 -1.40
C LYS A 54 28.74 -5.92 -1.14
N SER A 55 28.60 -6.59 0.00
CA SER A 55 27.35 -7.26 0.36
C SER A 55 26.22 -6.26 0.60
N LEU A 56 26.52 -5.14 1.26
CA LEU A 56 25.57 -4.04 1.52
C LEU A 56 24.93 -3.52 0.23
N ARG A 57 25.75 -3.22 -0.78
CA ARG A 57 25.25 -2.73 -2.09
C ARG A 57 24.29 -3.69 -2.78
N ARG A 58 24.41 -4.99 -2.49
CA ARG A 58 23.55 -6.02 -3.05
C ARG A 58 22.25 -6.19 -2.27
N VAL A 59 22.31 -6.02 -0.95
CA VAL A 59 21.15 -6.08 -0.05
C VAL A 59 20.27 -4.84 -0.18
N LEU A 60 20.89 -3.67 -0.22
CA LEU A 60 20.21 -2.38 -0.27
C LEU A 60 20.25 -1.76 -1.68
N GLY A 61 20.68 -2.53 -2.68
CA GLY A 61 20.67 -2.13 -4.08
C GLY A 61 19.25 -1.98 -4.60
N PRO A 62 19.02 -1.08 -5.57
CA PRO A 62 17.69 -0.90 -6.13
C PRO A 62 17.25 -2.15 -6.88
N PHE A 63 15.96 -2.43 -6.77
CA PHE A 63 15.30 -3.58 -7.35
C PHE A 63 13.97 -3.14 -7.98
N VAL A 64 13.68 -3.65 -9.18
CA VAL A 64 12.49 -3.30 -9.96
C VAL A 64 11.60 -4.53 -10.09
N ASN A 65 10.43 -4.47 -9.47
CA ASN A 65 9.39 -5.47 -9.63
C ASN A 65 8.42 -5.03 -10.73
N PHE A 66 8.42 -5.73 -11.86
CA PHE A 66 7.44 -5.48 -12.93
C PHE A 66 6.15 -6.25 -12.65
N LYS A 67 5.02 -5.56 -12.72
CA LYS A 67 3.68 -6.12 -12.54
C LYS A 67 2.78 -5.76 -13.72
N GLU A 68 1.70 -6.53 -13.89
CA GLU A 68 0.65 -6.14 -14.82
C GLU A 68 0.02 -4.81 -14.32
N PRO A 69 -0.16 -3.82 -15.21
CA PRO A 69 -0.73 -2.54 -14.82
C PRO A 69 -2.16 -2.69 -14.32
N PHE A 70 -2.48 -1.87 -13.32
CA PHE A 70 -3.74 -1.93 -12.56
C PHE A 70 -4.99 -1.63 -13.40
N ASN A 71 -4.87 -1.00 -14.57
CA ASN A 71 -5.98 -0.61 -15.43
C ASN A 71 -5.77 -1.15 -16.85
N PHE A 72 -6.68 -2.01 -17.31
CA PHE A 72 -6.55 -2.68 -18.61
C PHE A 72 -7.55 -2.13 -19.63
N HIS A 73 -7.43 -0.87 -20.07
CA HIS A 73 -8.28 -0.39 -21.18
C HIS A 73 -7.55 0.42 -22.26
N LYS A 74 -8.19 0.37 -23.44
CA LYS A 74 -7.60 0.44 -24.78
C LYS A 74 -7.46 1.84 -25.37
N SER A 75 -7.35 2.90 -24.55
CA SER A 75 -7.07 4.26 -25.05
C SER A 75 -5.59 4.65 -24.98
N ASP A 76 -4.70 3.67 -24.80
CA ASP A 76 -3.25 3.82 -24.62
C ASP A 76 -2.46 4.18 -25.90
N ALA A 77 -2.89 5.25 -26.57
CA ALA A 77 -1.97 6.10 -27.32
C ALA A 77 -1.31 7.18 -26.43
N GLU A 78 -1.93 7.54 -25.29
CA GLU A 78 -1.52 8.71 -24.50
C GLU A 78 -0.87 8.42 -23.12
N SER A 79 -1.09 7.26 -22.49
CA SER A 79 -0.67 6.98 -21.09
C SER A 79 0.79 6.50 -20.87
N GLY A 80 1.63 6.48 -21.90
CA GLY A 80 3.05 6.13 -21.74
C GLY A 80 3.33 4.63 -21.51
N ILE A 81 4.43 4.30 -20.82
CA ILE A 81 4.86 2.91 -20.60
C ILE A 81 4.06 2.26 -19.46
N LYS A 82 3.70 3.05 -18.43
CA LYS A 82 3.05 2.58 -17.19
C LYS A 82 1.63 2.03 -17.40
N GLY A 83 0.93 2.45 -18.46
CA GLY A 83 -0.33 1.83 -18.89
C GLY A 83 -0.18 0.42 -19.50
N ARG A 84 1.05 -0.01 -19.84
CA ARG A 84 1.31 -1.31 -20.48
C ARG A 84 2.09 -2.29 -19.62
N ILE A 85 2.94 -1.78 -18.72
CA ILE A 85 3.73 -2.52 -17.74
C ILE A 85 3.79 -1.60 -16.53
N ASP A 86 3.32 -2.03 -15.37
CA ASP A 86 3.49 -1.28 -14.12
C ASP A 86 4.71 -1.81 -13.37
N TRP A 87 5.25 -1.02 -12.46
CA TRP A 87 6.45 -1.38 -11.71
C TRP A 87 6.49 -0.72 -10.34
N ASP A 88 7.12 -1.41 -9.41
CA ASP A 88 7.55 -0.84 -8.14
C ASP A 88 9.09 -0.88 -8.08
N VAL A 89 9.69 0.22 -7.64
CA VAL A 89 11.13 0.29 -7.36
C VAL A 89 11.35 0.34 -5.86
N ASP A 90 12.03 -0.67 -5.33
CA ASP A 90 12.36 -0.81 -3.91
C ASP A 90 13.83 -1.24 -3.74
N VAL A 91 14.27 -1.54 -2.52
CA VAL A 91 15.56 -2.21 -2.25
C VAL A 91 15.43 -3.73 -2.34
N ALA A 92 16.52 -4.42 -2.64
CA ALA A 92 16.52 -5.87 -2.82
C ALA A 92 16.15 -6.68 -1.57
N SER A 93 16.40 -6.15 -0.36
CA SER A 93 16.04 -6.81 0.89
C SER A 93 14.56 -6.63 1.22
N SER A 94 13.88 -7.76 1.45
CA SER A 94 12.59 -7.74 2.17
C SER A 94 12.84 -7.41 3.65
N PHE A 95 12.02 -6.57 4.27
CA PHE A 95 12.10 -6.21 5.71
C PHE A 95 13.29 -5.33 6.17
N ALA A 96 13.85 -4.50 5.29
CA ALA A 96 15.03 -3.67 5.62
C ALA A 96 14.85 -2.78 6.90
N HIS A 97 13.65 -2.23 7.12
CA HIS A 97 13.37 -1.41 8.32
C HIS A 97 13.41 -2.20 9.63
N SER A 98 12.96 -3.46 9.63
CA SER A 98 13.01 -4.27 10.85
C SER A 98 14.43 -4.77 11.15
N ALA A 99 15.28 -4.92 10.13
CA ALA A 99 16.72 -5.12 10.33
C ALA A 99 17.43 -3.86 10.83
N MET A 100 16.98 -2.66 10.44
CA MET A 100 17.48 -1.39 11.00
C MET A 100 17.24 -1.27 12.52
N GLU A 101 16.11 -1.75 13.04
CA GLU A 101 15.86 -1.74 14.49
C GLU A 101 16.96 -2.50 15.26
N SER A 102 17.46 -3.62 14.70
CA SER A 102 18.57 -4.39 15.28
C SER A 102 19.89 -3.61 15.26
N LEU A 103 20.14 -2.79 14.24
CA LEU A 103 21.31 -1.90 14.16
C LEU A 103 21.22 -0.73 15.13
N ASN A 104 20.06 -0.08 15.21
CA ASN A 104 19.85 1.08 16.08
C ASN A 104 19.94 0.73 17.57
N ASN A 105 19.71 -0.53 17.94
CA ASN A 105 19.91 -1.02 19.30
C ASN A 105 21.39 -1.31 19.64
N ASP A 106 22.30 -1.26 18.65
CA ASP A 106 23.72 -1.45 18.87
C ASP A 106 24.39 -0.10 19.19
N GLU A 107 24.95 0.04 20.40
CA GLU A 107 25.57 1.28 20.87
C GLU A 107 26.74 1.75 19.99
N CYS A 108 27.42 0.84 19.30
CA CYS A 108 28.54 1.18 18.43
C CYS A 108 28.09 1.71 17.07
N TRP A 109 26.88 1.36 16.61
CA TRP A 109 26.38 1.72 15.28
C TRP A 109 26.36 3.23 15.04
N HIS A 110 25.84 4.00 16.00
CA HIS A 110 25.74 5.46 15.88
C HIS A 110 27.10 6.16 15.73
N ASN A 111 28.19 5.54 16.22
CA ASN A 111 29.54 6.10 16.15
C ASN A 111 30.35 5.58 14.96
N HIS A 112 29.90 4.54 14.26
CA HIS A 112 30.61 3.90 13.14
C HIS A 112 29.89 4.01 11.79
N SER A 113 28.61 4.38 11.78
CA SER A 113 27.80 4.46 10.54
C SER A 113 28.39 5.40 9.49
N TYR A 114 29.13 6.44 9.90
CA TYR A 114 29.81 7.37 8.99
C TYR A 114 30.81 6.67 8.03
N GLU A 115 31.40 5.52 8.40
CA GLU A 115 32.34 4.77 7.55
C GLU A 115 31.68 4.17 6.28
N LEU A 116 30.35 4.09 6.29
CA LEU A 116 29.51 3.56 5.22
C LEU A 116 28.72 4.65 4.50
N ILE A 117 28.87 5.93 4.85
CA ILE A 117 28.07 7.02 4.29
C ILE A 117 28.11 7.07 2.76
N HIS A 118 29.28 6.88 2.15
CA HIS A 118 29.42 6.84 0.70
C HIS A 118 28.64 5.70 0.05
N GLU A 119 28.48 4.57 0.75
CA GLU A 119 27.70 3.43 0.26
C GLU A 119 26.22 3.76 0.25
N PHE A 120 25.70 4.33 1.35
CA PHE A 120 24.29 4.69 1.47
C PHE A 120 23.90 5.79 0.49
N VAL A 121 24.75 6.82 0.34
CA VAL A 121 24.55 7.89 -0.63
C VAL A 121 24.58 7.35 -2.05
N GLY A 122 25.53 6.48 -2.38
CA GLY A 122 25.62 5.86 -3.69
C GLY A 122 24.37 5.05 -4.04
N LEU A 123 23.85 4.26 -3.09
CA LEU A 123 22.64 3.46 -3.28
C LEU A 123 21.39 4.33 -3.43
N LEU A 124 21.28 5.42 -2.67
CA LEU A 124 20.15 6.34 -2.81
C LEU A 124 20.18 7.07 -4.17
N VAL A 125 21.37 7.46 -4.65
CA VAL A 125 21.53 8.05 -6.00
C VAL A 125 21.11 7.04 -7.06
N GLU A 126 21.64 5.82 -6.99
CA GLU A 126 21.33 4.74 -7.94
C GLU A 126 19.83 4.44 -7.97
N LEU A 127 19.17 4.38 -6.81
CA LEU A 127 17.72 4.19 -6.71
C LEU A 127 16.94 5.32 -7.41
N MET A 128 17.33 6.58 -7.21
CA MET A 128 16.67 7.71 -7.87
C MET A 128 16.91 7.70 -9.39
N GLU A 129 18.11 7.32 -9.84
CA GLU A 129 18.41 7.17 -11.27
C GLU A 129 17.59 6.05 -11.92
N VAL A 130 17.40 4.92 -11.24
CA VAL A 130 16.52 3.83 -11.70
C VAL A 130 15.07 4.33 -11.81
N LYS A 131 14.53 4.97 -10.76
CA LYS A 131 13.17 5.56 -10.78
C LYS A 131 13.00 6.58 -11.90
N SER A 132 14.01 7.43 -12.12
CA SER A 132 13.97 8.43 -13.19
C SER A 132 14.04 7.81 -14.58
N THR A 133 14.85 6.75 -14.75
CA THR A 133 14.96 6.00 -16.01
C THR A 133 13.62 5.33 -16.39
N LEU A 134 12.86 4.88 -15.40
CA LEU A 134 11.52 4.32 -15.59
C LEU A 134 10.43 5.40 -15.78
N GLY A 135 10.74 6.65 -15.43
CA GLY A 135 9.83 7.80 -15.60
C GLY A 135 8.90 8.04 -14.40
N ASP A 136 9.17 7.43 -13.25
CA ASP A 136 8.41 7.68 -12.01
C ASP A 136 8.70 9.07 -11.42
N ILE A 137 9.93 9.56 -11.63
CA ILE A 137 10.41 10.80 -11.04
C ILE A 137 11.19 11.65 -12.05
N ASN A 138 11.32 12.93 -11.76
CA ASN A 138 12.15 13.87 -12.49
C ASN A 138 12.88 14.82 -11.54
N PRO A 139 13.84 15.64 -12.02
CA PRO A 139 14.61 16.55 -11.17
C PRO A 139 13.78 17.59 -10.38
N LYS A 140 12.52 17.84 -10.75
CA LYS A 140 11.64 18.78 -10.04
C LYS A 140 10.62 18.09 -9.12
N ALA A 141 10.39 16.79 -9.29
CA ALA A 141 9.40 16.04 -8.52
C ALA A 141 9.80 14.56 -8.42
N ASP A 142 10.06 14.10 -7.18
CA ASP A 142 10.35 12.70 -6.88
C ASP A 142 9.36 12.05 -5.90
N TYR A 143 8.38 12.82 -5.43
CA TYR A 143 7.34 12.41 -4.48
C TYR A 143 7.88 11.79 -3.19
N SER A 144 9.16 12.02 -2.87
CA SER A 144 9.81 11.45 -1.69
C SER A 144 9.20 11.97 -0.38
N TYR A 145 8.58 13.14 -0.41
CA TYR A 145 7.87 13.73 0.74
C TYR A 145 6.55 12.99 1.07
N ILE A 146 6.09 12.10 0.20
CA ILE A 146 4.95 11.20 0.46
C ILE A 146 5.46 9.91 1.11
N SER A 147 6.41 9.22 0.47
CA SER A 147 6.96 7.96 1.00
C SER A 147 7.76 8.16 2.28
N ARG A 148 8.45 9.29 2.43
CA ARG A 148 9.20 9.68 3.61
C ARG A 148 8.92 11.14 3.96
N PRO A 149 7.86 11.43 4.74
CA PRO A 149 7.43 12.80 5.04
C PRO A 149 8.47 13.67 5.75
N SER A 150 9.46 13.06 6.40
CA SER A 150 10.54 13.78 7.08
C SER A 150 11.86 13.07 7.00
N ILE A 151 12.92 13.84 6.74
CA ILE A 151 14.28 13.36 6.95
C ILE A 151 14.50 13.10 8.44
N LYS A 152 14.24 14.09 9.30
CA LYS A 152 14.31 13.92 10.77
C LYS A 152 13.34 12.82 11.23
N ALA A 153 13.75 12.02 12.20
CA ALA A 153 12.90 10.98 12.78
C ALA A 153 11.58 11.58 13.31
N HIS A 154 10.44 11.02 12.90
CA HIS A 154 9.13 11.54 13.25
C HIS A 154 8.02 10.46 13.17
N PRO A 155 6.96 10.50 13.99
CA PRO A 155 5.84 9.54 13.93
C PRO A 155 5.08 9.47 12.59
N GLN A 156 5.17 10.52 11.77
CA GLN A 156 4.58 10.55 10.41
C GLN A 156 5.41 9.74 9.38
N ASN A 157 6.64 9.36 9.72
CA ASN A 157 7.43 8.48 8.85
C ASN A 157 6.83 7.08 8.94
N ASN A 158 6.27 6.61 7.83
CA ASN A 158 5.75 5.26 7.71
C ASN A 158 6.71 4.41 6.87
N ASP A 159 6.87 3.15 7.25
CA ASP A 159 7.81 2.23 6.61
C ASP A 159 7.15 1.39 5.51
N TYR A 160 6.18 1.98 4.79
CA TYR A 160 5.44 1.30 3.73
C TYR A 160 6.31 0.87 2.55
N ASN A 161 7.35 1.66 2.24
CA ASN A 161 8.33 1.34 1.20
C ASN A 161 9.67 1.00 1.85
N SER A 162 10.27 -0.13 1.49
CA SER A 162 11.51 -0.57 2.17
C SER A 162 12.68 0.36 1.83
N TRP A 163 12.68 1.00 0.67
CA TRP A 163 13.78 1.84 0.19
C TRP A 163 14.01 3.10 1.02
N THR A 164 13.00 3.56 1.78
CA THR A 164 13.14 4.73 2.64
C THR A 164 14.15 4.50 3.77
N VAL A 165 14.53 3.24 4.02
CA VAL A 165 15.64 2.85 4.88
C VAL A 165 16.96 3.53 4.48
N LEU A 166 17.18 3.78 3.18
CA LEU A 166 18.37 4.47 2.69
C LEU A 166 18.40 5.93 3.14
N VAL A 167 17.23 6.57 3.31
CA VAL A 167 17.13 7.94 3.82
C VAL A 167 17.54 7.98 5.29
N ASP A 168 17.10 7.00 6.09
CA ASP A 168 17.52 6.86 7.49
C ASP A 168 19.01 6.61 7.62
N LEU A 169 19.54 5.68 6.82
CA LEU A 169 20.96 5.35 6.81
C LEU A 169 21.82 6.55 6.41
N VAL A 170 21.44 7.33 5.39
CA VAL A 170 22.15 8.56 5.01
C VAL A 170 22.07 9.60 6.12
N ARG A 171 20.89 9.83 6.70
CA ARG A 171 20.68 10.77 7.80
C ARG A 171 21.57 10.43 9.01
N ASP A 172 21.44 9.22 9.51
CA ASP A 172 22.10 8.79 10.74
C ASP A 172 23.62 8.73 10.56
N SER A 173 24.08 8.34 9.37
CA SER A 173 25.51 8.36 9.03
C SER A 173 26.05 9.78 8.89
N TRP A 174 25.26 10.75 8.39
CA TRP A 174 25.69 12.14 8.33
C TRP A 174 25.75 12.78 9.73
N LEU A 175 24.78 12.49 10.60
CA LEU A 175 24.81 12.90 12.00
C LEU A 175 25.99 12.29 12.77
N SER A 176 26.40 11.07 12.41
CA SER A 176 27.64 10.47 12.89
C SER A 176 28.87 11.22 12.33
N LEU A 177 28.88 11.48 11.02
CA LEU A 177 30.01 12.09 10.30
C LEU A 177 30.35 13.50 10.80
N ILE A 178 29.36 14.36 11.05
CA ILE A 178 29.59 15.74 11.48
C ILE A 178 30.37 15.81 12.81
N ASN A 179 30.24 14.79 13.67
CA ASN A 179 30.98 14.69 14.93
C ASN A 179 32.41 14.15 14.76
N GLN A 180 32.74 13.54 13.62
CA GLN A 180 34.04 12.92 13.34
C GLN A 180 34.90 13.75 12.38
N ASP A 181 34.30 14.23 11.28
CA ASP A 181 34.95 15.06 10.25
C ASP A 181 33.96 16.12 9.75
N GLU A 182 33.97 17.28 10.40
CA GLU A 182 33.08 18.41 10.12
C GLU A 182 33.25 18.93 8.68
N ASN A 183 34.49 19.06 8.20
CA ASN A 183 34.77 19.56 6.85
C ASN A 183 34.21 18.63 5.78
N PHE A 184 34.35 17.31 5.97
CA PHE A 184 33.80 16.35 5.06
C PHE A 184 32.26 16.33 5.10
N ALA A 185 31.65 16.44 6.29
CA ALA A 185 30.20 16.54 6.42
C ALA A 185 29.60 17.78 5.72
N ILE A 186 30.26 18.95 5.83
CA ILE A 186 29.87 20.18 5.13
C ILE A 186 29.93 19.97 3.62
N SER A 187 31.06 19.46 3.11
CA SER A 187 31.22 19.21 1.67
C SER A 187 30.18 18.21 1.15
N LEU A 188 29.81 17.20 1.96
CA LEU A 188 28.80 16.23 1.58
C LEU A 188 27.38 16.85 1.53
N ALA A 189 27.04 17.77 2.43
CA ALA A 189 25.78 18.49 2.39
C ALA A 189 25.68 19.37 1.11
N GLU A 190 26.77 20.01 0.70
CA GLU A 190 26.84 20.72 -0.59
C GLU A 190 26.69 19.78 -1.78
N GLN A 191 27.27 18.58 -1.71
CA GLN A 191 27.08 17.56 -2.74
C GLN A 191 25.64 17.07 -2.82
N PHE A 192 24.95 16.89 -1.69
CA PHE A 192 23.52 16.58 -1.67
C PHE A 192 22.72 17.69 -2.36
N TRP A 193 23.00 18.96 -2.05
CA TRP A 193 22.33 20.05 -2.73
C TRP A 193 22.58 20.02 -4.25
N ASN A 194 23.75 19.61 -4.72
CA ASN A 194 24.04 19.54 -6.16
C ASN A 194 23.41 18.34 -6.88
N GLN A 195 22.86 17.35 -6.16
CA GLN A 195 22.13 16.27 -6.80
C GLN A 195 20.79 16.76 -7.38
N PRO A 196 20.34 16.19 -8.51
CA PRO A 196 19.18 16.70 -9.24
C PRO A 196 17.84 16.40 -8.56
N TYR A 197 17.75 15.38 -7.70
CA TYR A 197 16.47 14.92 -7.15
C TYR A 197 16.09 15.63 -5.83
N PRO A 198 14.81 16.03 -5.63
CA PRO A 198 14.36 16.73 -4.43
C PRO A 198 14.76 16.10 -3.10
N ILE A 199 14.81 14.77 -2.98
CA ILE A 199 15.21 14.07 -1.75
C ILE A 199 16.57 14.51 -1.23
N PHE A 200 17.52 14.80 -2.12
CA PHE A 200 18.84 15.28 -1.71
C PHE A 200 18.83 16.75 -1.30
N LYS A 201 17.97 17.58 -1.89
CA LYS A 201 17.71 18.95 -1.42
C LYS A 201 17.17 18.92 0.01
N ARG A 202 16.22 18.02 0.29
CA ARG A 202 15.66 17.81 1.63
C ARG A 202 16.73 17.38 2.63
N ILE A 203 17.58 16.42 2.27
CA ILE A 203 18.70 15.99 3.14
C ILE A 203 19.65 17.17 3.41
N ALA A 204 20.04 17.95 2.39
CA ALA A 204 20.89 19.12 2.58
C ALA A 204 20.28 20.18 3.52
N LEU A 205 18.98 20.46 3.37
CA LEU A 205 18.23 21.38 4.25
C LEU A 205 18.14 20.84 5.68
N PHE A 206 17.92 19.54 5.84
CA PHE A 206 17.98 18.87 7.14
C PHE A 206 19.36 19.04 7.78
N CYS A 207 20.43 18.76 7.04
CA CYS A 207 21.81 18.94 7.52
C CYS A 207 22.04 20.38 8.03
N ALA A 208 21.62 21.40 7.27
CA ALA A 208 21.74 22.81 7.64
C ALA A 208 20.87 23.19 8.85
N SER A 209 19.73 22.51 9.05
CA SER A 209 18.87 22.73 10.21
C SER A 209 19.45 22.14 11.50
N GLU A 210 20.19 21.04 11.42
CA GLU A 210 20.74 20.32 12.58
C GLU A 210 22.15 20.78 12.99
N SER A 211 22.91 21.40 12.08
CA SER A 211 24.28 21.84 12.37
C SER A 211 24.55 23.28 11.91
N SER A 212 25.04 24.11 12.84
CA SER A 212 25.55 25.45 12.55
C SER A 212 26.88 25.47 11.79
N ALA A 213 27.48 24.30 11.55
CA ALA A 213 28.73 24.19 10.80
C ALA A 213 28.54 24.49 9.29
N ILE A 214 27.33 24.32 8.76
CA ILE A 214 27.02 24.68 7.37
C ILE A 214 26.89 26.20 7.28
N PRO A 215 27.71 26.88 6.44
CA PRO A 215 27.68 28.33 6.34
C PRO A 215 26.31 28.86 5.87
N VAL A 216 25.83 29.92 6.53
CA VAL A 216 24.54 30.54 6.18
C VAL A 216 24.55 31.10 4.76
N ASP A 217 25.67 31.63 4.27
CA ASP A 217 25.79 32.07 2.86
C ASP A 217 25.49 30.94 1.87
N THR A 218 25.96 29.73 2.17
CA THR A 218 25.67 28.54 1.38
C THR A 218 24.17 28.24 1.40
N VAL A 219 23.55 28.27 2.58
CA VAL A 219 22.10 28.05 2.75
C VAL A 219 21.27 29.12 2.03
N VAL A 220 21.64 30.39 2.10
CA VAL A 220 20.97 31.48 1.39
C VAL A 220 21.09 31.28 -0.12
N SER A 221 22.25 30.85 -0.62
CA SER A 221 22.43 30.53 -2.04
C SER A 221 21.50 29.39 -2.50
N TRP A 222 21.30 28.39 -1.65
CA TRP A 222 20.36 27.29 -1.88
C TRP A 222 18.92 27.77 -1.94
N LEU A 223 18.48 28.55 -0.94
CA LEU A 223 17.13 29.09 -0.89
C LEU A 223 16.82 30.08 -2.01
N LYS A 224 17.83 30.68 -2.65
CA LYS A 224 17.69 31.58 -3.80
C LYS A 224 17.71 30.89 -5.15
N GLN A 225 18.18 29.65 -5.23
CA GLN A 225 18.32 28.94 -6.48
C GLN A 225 16.96 28.82 -7.21
N ASP A 226 16.99 28.90 -8.55
CA ASP A 226 15.82 28.77 -9.42
C ASP A 226 14.69 29.75 -9.02
N ASP A 227 15.07 30.99 -8.71
CA ASP A 227 14.18 32.05 -8.20
C ASP A 227 13.42 31.65 -6.93
N ALA A 228 14.16 31.07 -5.98
CA ALA A 228 13.66 30.55 -4.71
C ALA A 228 12.65 29.40 -4.83
N TYR A 229 12.64 28.65 -5.94
CA TYR A 229 11.74 27.52 -6.13
C TYR A 229 11.73 26.55 -4.95
N TRP A 230 12.89 26.19 -4.39
CA TRP A 230 13.00 25.24 -3.29
C TRP A 230 12.58 25.77 -1.92
N LEU A 231 12.46 27.11 -1.76
CA LEU A 231 11.84 27.71 -0.57
C LEU A 231 10.33 27.45 -0.55
N TRP A 232 9.72 27.33 -1.73
CA TRP A 232 8.26 27.28 -1.91
C TRP A 232 7.74 25.91 -2.34
N ASN A 233 8.59 25.03 -2.89
CA ASN A 233 8.18 23.73 -3.39
C ASN A 233 7.67 22.81 -2.28
N VAL A 234 6.57 22.09 -2.55
CA VAL A 234 5.96 21.13 -1.64
C VAL A 234 6.93 20.03 -1.19
N SER A 235 7.86 19.61 -2.07
CA SER A 235 8.79 18.52 -1.80
C SER A 235 9.77 18.84 -0.66
N THR A 236 10.14 20.11 -0.49
CA THR A 236 11.09 20.57 0.53
C THR A 236 10.39 21.25 1.72
N HIS A 237 9.05 21.31 1.72
CA HIS A 237 8.25 22.10 2.66
C HIS A 237 8.62 21.86 4.12
N ARG A 238 8.68 20.60 4.56
CA ARG A 238 9.01 20.27 5.95
C ARG A 238 10.41 20.74 6.33
N GLU A 239 11.41 20.31 5.56
CA GLU A 239 12.81 20.60 5.88
C GLU A 239 13.14 22.09 5.79
N VAL A 240 12.50 22.84 4.89
CA VAL A 240 12.58 24.31 4.86
C VAL A 240 12.02 24.91 6.15
N LEU A 241 10.83 24.52 6.61
CA LEU A 241 10.23 25.08 7.81
C LEU A 241 11.00 24.70 9.09
N GLN A 242 11.67 23.56 9.10
CA GLN A 242 12.62 23.18 10.15
C GLN A 242 13.87 24.06 10.12
N LEU A 243 14.43 24.32 8.93
CA LEU A 243 15.57 25.22 8.77
C LEU A 243 15.24 26.67 9.17
N LEU A 244 14.13 27.24 8.69
CA LEU A 244 13.80 28.65 8.92
C LEU A 244 13.74 29.03 10.41
N ARG A 245 13.30 28.10 11.30
CA ARG A 245 13.25 28.37 12.75
C ARG A 245 14.63 28.49 13.40
N THR A 246 15.68 27.97 12.77
CA THR A 246 17.03 27.93 13.35
C THR A 246 17.94 29.06 12.85
N LEU A 247 17.67 29.62 11.67
CA LEU A 247 18.55 30.59 10.99
C LEU A 247 18.84 31.86 11.81
N HIS A 248 17.92 32.32 12.67
CA HIS A 248 18.15 33.51 13.51
C HIS A 248 19.31 33.32 14.51
N ARG A 249 19.70 32.07 14.81
CA ARG A 249 20.78 31.74 15.77
C ARG A 249 22.15 31.82 15.12
N THR A 250 22.23 31.66 13.81
CA THR A 250 23.48 31.46 13.07
C THR A 250 23.74 32.52 12.01
N ALA A 251 22.68 33.12 11.44
CA ALA A 251 22.78 34.18 10.44
C ALA A 251 23.23 35.50 11.06
N ASN A 252 24.07 36.24 10.33
CA ASN A 252 24.29 37.65 10.63
C ASN A 252 23.10 38.50 10.13
N ASN A 253 23.10 39.79 10.49
CA ASN A 253 21.98 40.69 10.14
C ASN A 253 21.75 40.81 8.63
N GLU A 254 22.80 40.83 7.80
CA GLU A 254 22.69 40.99 6.35
C GLU A 254 22.08 39.73 5.71
N GLN A 255 22.57 38.55 6.11
CA GLN A 255 22.05 37.25 5.66
C GLN A 255 20.58 37.06 6.10
N TYR A 256 20.25 37.43 7.33
CA TYR A 256 18.90 37.28 7.86
C TYR A 256 17.91 38.21 7.15
N GLU A 257 18.33 39.45 6.84
CA GLU A 257 17.55 40.39 6.03
C GLU A 257 17.29 39.84 4.63
N GLU A 258 18.29 39.20 4.04
CA GLU A 258 18.18 38.57 2.72
C GLU A 258 17.18 37.40 2.72
N ILE A 259 17.14 36.59 3.80
CA ILE A 259 16.16 35.51 4.01
C ILE A 259 14.75 36.08 4.17
N LEU A 260 14.59 37.16 4.93
CA LEU A 260 13.30 37.84 5.10
C LEU A 260 12.81 38.36 3.75
N GLN A 261 13.68 38.96 2.94
CA GLN A 261 13.27 39.54 1.67
C GLN A 261 12.81 38.49 0.65
N ILE A 262 13.54 37.38 0.51
CA ILE A 262 13.09 36.30 -0.39
C ILE A 262 11.78 35.65 0.10
N THR A 263 11.51 35.69 1.41
CA THR A 263 10.27 35.19 1.98
C THR A 263 9.08 36.11 1.70
N ILE A 264 9.25 37.43 1.79
CA ILE A 264 8.21 38.42 1.51
C ILE A 264 7.81 38.42 0.03
N ASN A 265 8.76 38.19 -0.88
CA ASN A 265 8.51 38.15 -2.32
C ASN A 265 7.51 37.06 -2.75
N GLY A 266 7.31 36.03 -1.93
CA GLY A 266 6.32 34.97 -2.19
C GLY A 266 6.69 34.03 -3.34
N PRO A 267 5.85 33.00 -3.57
CA PRO A 267 6.03 32.07 -4.68
C PRO A 267 5.58 32.69 -6.02
N LYS A 268 6.12 32.20 -7.14
CA LYS A 268 5.77 32.70 -8.46
C LYS A 268 4.53 32.04 -9.06
N ARG A 269 3.71 32.81 -9.80
CA ARG A 269 2.48 32.35 -10.47
C ARG A 269 2.71 31.21 -11.46
N GLU A 270 3.87 31.22 -12.13
CA GLU A 270 4.26 30.24 -13.16
C GLU A 270 4.43 28.81 -12.66
N TRP A 271 4.49 28.59 -11.34
CA TRP A 271 4.60 27.25 -10.74
C TRP A 271 3.24 26.58 -10.47
N TYR A 272 2.15 27.33 -10.61
CA TYR A 272 0.78 26.88 -10.33
C TYR A 272 0.00 26.68 -11.62
N ARG A 273 -1.04 25.85 -11.58
CA ARG A 273 -1.88 25.54 -12.76
C ARG A 273 -2.49 26.80 -13.36
N GLU A 274 -2.61 26.86 -14.69
CA GLU A 274 -3.15 28.04 -15.38
C GLU A 274 -4.61 28.32 -15.02
N GLU A 275 -5.38 27.28 -14.69
CA GLU A 275 -6.80 27.32 -14.31
C GLU A 275 -7.07 28.00 -12.95
N LEU A 276 -6.04 28.14 -12.11
CA LEU A 276 -6.17 28.78 -10.79
C LEU A 276 -6.46 30.27 -10.94
N SER A 277 -7.55 30.75 -10.33
CA SER A 277 -7.92 32.17 -10.35
C SER A 277 -6.88 33.04 -9.62
N GLU A 278 -6.86 34.34 -9.92
CA GLU A 278 -5.94 35.29 -9.26
C GLU A 278 -6.20 35.36 -7.75
N GLU A 279 -7.46 35.29 -7.32
CA GLU A 279 -7.86 35.33 -5.92
C GLU A 279 -7.41 34.07 -5.15
N GLU A 280 -7.60 32.88 -5.73
CA GLU A 280 -7.12 31.62 -5.16
C GLU A 280 -5.59 31.61 -5.05
N PHE A 281 -4.89 32.07 -6.09
CA PHE A 281 -3.43 32.19 -6.08
C PHE A 281 -2.93 33.16 -5.00
N GLU A 282 -3.56 34.33 -4.86
CA GLU A 282 -3.24 35.26 -3.78
C GLU A 282 -3.47 34.64 -2.40
N GLY A 283 -4.53 33.87 -2.22
CA GLY A 283 -4.80 33.11 -1.00
C GLY A 283 -3.64 32.16 -0.64
N LEU A 284 -3.22 31.33 -1.60
CA LEU A 284 -2.10 30.39 -1.44
C LEU A 284 -0.78 31.12 -1.13
N CYS A 285 -0.51 32.24 -1.80
CA CYS A 285 0.64 33.09 -1.54
C CYS A 285 0.63 33.63 -0.11
N ARG A 286 -0.48 34.23 0.32
CA ARG A 286 -0.64 34.78 1.68
C ARG A 286 -0.40 33.70 2.74
N ARG A 287 -0.99 32.51 2.58
CA ARG A 287 -0.80 31.39 3.52
C ARG A 287 0.65 30.94 3.57
N SER A 288 1.27 30.78 2.40
CA SER A 288 2.66 30.31 2.28
C SER A 288 3.66 31.30 2.88
N ILE A 289 3.48 32.61 2.66
CA ILE A 289 4.31 33.68 3.20
C ILE A 289 4.11 33.76 4.71
N TRP A 290 2.86 33.78 5.18
CA TRP A 290 2.52 33.83 6.60
C TRP A 290 3.20 32.71 7.38
N LEU A 291 3.14 31.47 6.88
CA LEU A 291 3.70 30.32 7.58
C LEU A 291 5.23 30.43 7.72
N ARG A 292 5.93 30.83 6.67
CA ARG A 292 7.39 30.98 6.68
C ARG A 292 7.85 32.15 7.55
N LEU A 293 7.17 33.29 7.50
CA LEU A 293 7.43 34.42 8.40
C LEU A 293 7.17 34.04 9.87
N LYS A 294 6.10 33.27 10.14
CA LYS A 294 5.84 32.74 11.47
C LYS A 294 6.93 31.78 11.94
N LYS A 295 7.42 30.87 11.09
CA LYS A 295 8.56 30.00 11.44
C LYS A 295 9.84 30.78 11.67
N LEU A 296 10.11 31.84 10.90
CA LEU A 296 11.24 32.76 11.15
C LEU A 296 11.10 33.53 12.47
N GLN A 297 9.87 33.84 12.89
CA GLN A 297 9.60 34.51 14.17
C GLN A 297 9.63 33.54 15.38
N GLN A 298 9.49 32.22 15.15
CA GLN A 298 9.56 31.22 16.21
C GLN A 298 10.94 31.22 16.87
N ASP A 299 10.99 30.72 18.11
CA ASP A 299 12.21 30.51 18.88
C ASP A 299 13.08 31.76 19.13
N GLY A 300 12.54 32.97 18.93
CA GLY A 300 13.21 34.24 19.22
C GLY A 300 13.73 35.00 17.99
N GLY A 301 13.42 34.57 16.77
CA GLY A 301 13.75 35.32 15.57
C GLY A 301 12.96 36.63 15.45
N THR A 302 13.65 37.73 15.09
CA THR A 302 13.05 39.06 14.96
C THR A 302 12.87 39.43 13.49
N LEU A 303 11.63 39.75 13.09
CA LEU A 303 11.34 40.23 11.74
C LEU A 303 11.75 41.71 11.58
N ASN A 304 12.20 42.11 10.39
CA ASN A 304 12.43 43.51 10.05
C ASN A 304 11.09 44.27 9.88
N GLU A 305 11.13 45.57 9.63
CA GLU A 305 9.93 46.41 9.51
C GLU A 305 9.01 45.96 8.36
N GLU A 306 9.58 45.63 7.20
CA GLU A 306 8.83 45.20 6.01
C GLU A 306 8.14 43.84 6.20
N ALA A 307 8.85 42.84 6.74
CA ALA A 307 8.30 41.53 7.07
C ALA A 307 7.22 41.64 8.16
N THR A 308 7.44 42.49 9.16
CA THR A 308 6.46 42.72 10.23
C THR A 308 5.19 43.35 9.68
N GLN A 309 5.30 44.34 8.80
CA GLN A 309 4.15 44.96 8.14
C GLN A 309 3.42 43.97 7.22
N THR A 310 4.17 43.16 6.46
CA THR A 310 3.60 42.12 5.59
C THR A 310 2.83 41.08 6.39
N LEU A 311 3.42 40.59 7.49
CA LEU A 311 2.76 39.64 8.38
C LEU A 311 1.50 40.24 9.00
N ALA A 312 1.57 41.48 9.51
CA ALA A 312 0.43 42.18 10.09
C ALA A 312 -0.70 42.40 9.08
N ASN A 313 -0.38 42.72 7.81
CA ASN A 313 -1.38 42.85 6.75
C ASN A 313 -2.08 41.51 6.50
N ILE A 314 -1.32 40.41 6.40
CA ILE A 314 -1.90 39.07 6.19
C ILE A 314 -2.78 38.66 7.37
N GLU A 315 -2.33 38.91 8.61
CA GLU A 315 -3.09 38.58 9.83
C GLU A 315 -4.33 39.44 10.02
N SER A 316 -4.32 40.69 9.56
CA SER A 316 -5.50 41.58 9.63
C SER A 316 -6.67 41.06 8.79
N ILE A 317 -6.35 40.43 7.65
CA ILE A 317 -7.30 39.77 6.75
C ILE A 317 -7.66 38.37 7.29
N ASN A 318 -6.69 37.67 7.89
CA ASN A 318 -6.83 36.27 8.32
C ASN A 318 -6.69 36.14 9.85
N GLN A 319 -7.56 36.81 10.60
CA GLN A 319 -7.47 36.95 12.06
C GLN A 319 -7.52 35.63 12.85
N LYS A 320 -7.99 34.56 12.21
CA LYS A 320 -8.14 33.23 12.80
C LYS A 320 -6.88 32.35 12.63
N TRP A 321 -5.93 32.72 11.77
CA TRP A 321 -4.73 31.92 11.53
C TRP A 321 -3.81 31.93 12.74
N LYS A 322 -3.48 30.72 13.21
CA LYS A 322 -2.52 30.47 14.28
C LYS A 322 -1.65 29.30 13.87
N LEU A 323 -0.40 29.30 14.33
CA LEU A 323 0.43 28.11 14.22
C LEU A 323 -0.19 27.01 15.08
N SER A 324 -0.25 25.81 14.53
CA SER A 324 -0.65 24.61 15.24
C SER A 324 0.30 24.36 16.40
N ASN A 325 -0.23 23.80 17.49
CA ASN A 325 0.57 23.42 18.66
C ASN A 325 1.41 22.16 18.42
N ASP A 326 1.11 21.42 17.34
CA ASP A 326 1.87 20.29 16.84
C ASP A 326 2.59 20.64 15.53
N ASP A 327 3.27 19.66 14.93
CA ASP A 327 4.05 19.86 13.71
C ASP A 327 3.20 19.86 12.42
N ARG A 328 1.85 19.82 12.47
CA ARG A 328 0.98 19.60 11.30
C ARG A 328 1.15 20.61 10.17
N ASP A 329 1.33 21.89 10.52
CA ASP A 329 1.55 22.96 9.53
C ASP A 329 2.81 22.71 8.66
N GLU A 330 3.70 21.81 9.11
CA GLU A 330 4.96 21.51 8.44
C GLU A 330 4.87 20.37 7.44
N PHE A 331 3.69 19.76 7.24
CA PHE A 331 3.52 18.63 6.34
C PHE A 331 2.51 18.91 5.25
N PRO A 332 2.83 18.59 3.98
CA PRO A 332 1.85 18.53 2.89
C PRO A 332 0.63 17.65 3.19
N PHE A 333 0.83 16.58 3.95
CA PHE A 333 -0.20 15.62 4.34
C PHE A 333 0.08 15.12 5.77
N TRP A 334 -0.96 15.03 6.61
CA TRP A 334 -0.86 14.50 7.97
C TRP A 334 -1.74 13.28 8.17
N THR A 335 -1.14 12.16 8.59
CA THR A 335 -1.86 10.93 8.97
C THR A 335 -2.01 10.86 10.49
N GLY A 336 -3.21 11.12 11.01
CA GLY A 336 -3.50 11.05 12.45
C GLY A 336 -4.08 9.69 12.88
N ARG A 337 -3.72 9.22 14.09
CA ARG A 337 -4.64 8.35 14.86
C ARG A 337 -5.65 9.27 15.54
N GLY A 338 -6.93 8.90 15.54
CA GLY A 338 -8.08 9.78 15.85
C GLY A 338 -8.20 10.34 17.28
N ASP A 339 -7.09 10.54 18.01
CA ASP A 339 -7.09 10.95 19.42
C ASP A 339 -6.14 12.13 19.74
N GLU A 340 -5.78 12.96 18.75
CA GLU A 340 -4.92 14.14 18.95
C GLU A 340 -5.72 15.45 19.01
N SER A 341 -5.42 16.28 20.02
CA SER A 341 -6.10 17.55 20.31
C SER A 341 -5.70 18.66 19.33
N LYS A 342 -6.63 19.00 18.44
CA LYS A 342 -6.49 20.01 17.39
C LYS A 342 -6.61 21.44 17.95
N SER A 343 -5.85 22.40 17.40
CA SER A 343 -6.11 23.84 17.62
C SER A 343 -7.17 24.30 16.63
N VAL A 344 -8.43 24.17 17.04
CA VAL A 344 -9.56 24.29 16.13
C VAL A 344 -10.12 25.71 16.05
N VAL A 345 -10.38 26.22 14.85
CA VAL A 345 -11.22 27.42 14.68
C VAL A 345 -12.63 27.07 15.14
N SER A 346 -13.08 27.67 16.24
CA SER A 346 -14.39 27.32 16.79
C SER A 346 -15.52 27.97 16.00
N ALA A 347 -16.38 27.14 15.43
CA ALA A 347 -17.62 27.48 14.78
C ALA A 347 -18.58 28.09 15.83
N PRO A 348 -19.26 29.20 15.49
CA PRO A 348 -20.16 29.84 16.43
C PRO A 348 -21.27 28.90 16.90
N LYS A 349 -21.56 28.92 18.21
CA LYS A 349 -22.64 28.13 18.81
C LYS A 349 -24.01 28.82 18.75
N GLU A 350 -24.08 30.01 18.15
CA GLU A 350 -25.30 30.76 17.93
C GLU A 350 -25.73 30.67 16.47
N LYS A 351 -27.01 30.39 16.21
CA LYS A 351 -27.52 30.09 14.85
C LYS A 351 -27.19 31.16 13.81
N LEU A 352 -27.39 32.44 14.13
CA LEU A 352 -27.13 33.53 13.18
C LEU A 352 -25.64 33.65 12.86
N GLY A 353 -24.79 33.64 13.88
CA GLY A 353 -23.34 33.67 13.70
C GLY A 353 -22.82 32.44 12.94
N LEU A 354 -23.43 31.27 13.16
CA LEU A 354 -23.08 30.05 12.44
C LEU A 354 -23.46 30.11 10.97
N ILE A 355 -24.63 30.69 10.63
CA ILE A 355 -25.05 30.88 9.24
C ILE A 355 -24.12 31.85 8.52
N GLU A 356 -23.74 32.96 9.15
CA GLU A 356 -22.77 33.90 8.59
C GLU A 356 -21.41 33.23 8.40
N TRP A 357 -20.95 32.48 9.40
CA TRP A 357 -19.71 31.71 9.32
C TRP A 357 -19.72 30.64 8.23
N LEU A 358 -20.84 29.96 8.00
CA LEU A 358 -21.00 29.01 6.89
C LEU A 358 -21.04 29.69 5.51
N LYS A 359 -21.47 30.96 5.46
CA LYS A 359 -21.50 31.76 4.22
C LYS A 359 -20.15 32.40 3.90
N GLU A 360 -19.29 32.58 4.91
CA GLU A 360 -17.88 32.92 4.71
C GLU A 360 -17.20 31.69 4.06
N GLU A 361 -16.67 31.85 2.84
CA GLU A 361 -15.92 30.77 2.20
C GLU A 361 -14.77 30.33 3.12
N PRO A 362 -14.64 29.03 3.42
CA PRO A 362 -13.44 28.55 4.07
C PRO A 362 -12.27 28.75 3.08
N VAL A 363 -11.35 29.64 3.46
CA VAL A 363 -10.02 29.70 2.87
C VAL A 363 -9.39 28.33 3.08
N ASP A 364 -9.18 27.58 2.00
CA ASP A 364 -8.48 26.28 1.95
C ASP A 364 -9.07 25.12 2.80
N HIS A 365 -9.70 24.16 2.12
CA HIS A 365 -10.02 22.82 2.64
C HIS A 365 -8.76 21.99 2.99
N TYR A 366 -7.57 22.41 2.54
CA TYR A 366 -6.33 21.65 2.75
C TYR A 366 -5.64 21.93 4.08
N TRP A 367 -5.89 23.06 4.75
CA TRP A 367 -5.00 23.57 5.82
C TRP A 367 -5.69 24.13 7.05
N THR A 368 -7.02 24.22 7.07
CA THR A 368 -7.78 24.77 8.20
C THR A 368 -8.74 23.71 8.73
N GLU A 369 -8.34 23.00 9.79
CA GLU A 369 -9.26 22.16 10.54
C GLU A 369 -10.10 23.08 11.46
N ASP A 370 -11.38 23.27 11.14
CA ASP A 370 -12.37 23.86 12.03
C ASP A 370 -13.11 22.78 12.84
N ASP A 371 -13.96 23.21 13.79
CA ASP A 371 -14.67 22.28 14.68
C ASP A 371 -16.04 21.96 14.09
N TRP A 372 -16.30 22.24 12.80
CA TRP A 372 -17.60 21.95 12.19
C TRP A 372 -18.01 20.50 12.40
N SER A 373 -17.09 19.56 12.22
CA SER A 373 -17.35 18.14 12.48
C SER A 373 -17.69 17.86 13.95
N THR A 374 -17.03 18.57 14.87
CA THR A 374 -17.27 18.43 16.32
C THR A 374 -18.61 19.06 16.69
N LEU A 375 -18.92 20.25 16.17
CA LEU A 375 -20.20 20.93 16.38
C LEU A 375 -21.36 20.14 15.75
N CYS A 376 -21.15 19.51 14.60
CA CYS A 376 -22.12 18.60 13.99
C CYS A 376 -22.42 17.40 14.90
N ARG A 377 -21.41 16.89 15.60
CA ARG A 377 -21.56 15.81 16.59
C ARG A 377 -22.27 16.29 17.85
N ASP A 378 -21.87 17.45 18.35
CA ASP A 378 -22.32 17.97 19.65
C ASP A 378 -23.73 18.60 19.58
N ASP A 379 -24.10 19.23 18.46
CA ASP A 379 -25.38 19.94 18.30
C ASP A 379 -25.97 19.78 16.88
N PHE A 380 -26.63 18.63 16.67
CA PHE A 380 -27.33 18.32 15.43
C PHE A 380 -28.41 19.36 15.05
N GLU A 381 -29.17 19.89 16.02
CA GLU A 381 -30.28 20.79 15.72
C GLU A 381 -29.78 22.14 15.20
N LEU A 382 -28.76 22.69 15.86
CA LEU A 382 -28.14 23.94 15.45
C LEU A 382 -27.53 23.81 14.05
N THR A 383 -26.70 22.77 13.85
CA THR A 383 -25.93 22.59 12.61
C THR A 383 -26.81 22.23 11.42
N SER A 384 -27.75 21.30 11.58
CA SER A 384 -28.69 20.95 10.50
C SER A 384 -29.65 22.10 10.18
N SER A 385 -30.08 22.90 11.17
CA SER A 385 -30.91 24.08 10.93
C SER A 385 -30.14 25.19 10.22
N ALA A 386 -28.86 25.38 10.54
CA ALA A 386 -28.00 26.35 9.87
C ALA A 386 -27.78 25.99 8.39
N LEU A 387 -27.47 24.73 8.07
CA LEU A 387 -27.36 24.29 6.66
C LEU A 387 -28.69 24.38 5.90
N LYS A 388 -29.83 24.10 6.55
CA LYS A 388 -31.15 24.31 5.91
C LYS A 388 -31.38 25.78 5.53
N GLU A 389 -30.96 26.70 6.39
CA GLU A 389 -31.11 28.15 6.18
C GLU A 389 -30.16 28.69 5.09
N THR A 390 -28.94 28.16 4.98
CA THR A 390 -28.02 28.54 3.88
C THR A 390 -28.60 28.14 2.53
N VAL A 391 -29.20 26.95 2.46
CA VAL A 391 -29.88 26.50 1.24
C VAL A 391 -31.14 27.31 0.94
N ALA A 392 -31.94 27.67 1.97
CA ALA A 392 -33.07 28.58 1.81
C ALA A 392 -32.63 29.98 1.32
N SER A 393 -31.40 30.39 1.65
CA SER A 393 -30.76 31.61 1.16
C SER A 393 -30.17 31.47 -0.27
N GLY A 394 -30.35 30.32 -0.92
CA GLY A 394 -29.85 30.05 -2.28
C GLY A 394 -28.43 29.51 -2.36
N MET A 395 -27.77 29.22 -1.24
CA MET A 395 -26.37 28.77 -1.18
C MET A 395 -26.27 27.28 -0.87
N TRP A 396 -25.58 26.52 -1.73
CA TRP A 396 -25.32 25.10 -1.53
C TRP A 396 -23.85 24.90 -1.15
N LEU A 397 -23.61 24.33 0.04
CA LEU A 397 -22.28 24.18 0.63
C LEU A 397 -21.88 22.71 0.64
N THR A 398 -21.38 22.21 -0.49
CA THR A 398 -21.13 20.79 -0.76
C THR A 398 -20.29 20.12 0.32
N GLU A 399 -19.10 20.65 0.62
CA GLU A 399 -18.20 20.04 1.61
C GLU A 399 -18.77 20.08 3.03
N ARG A 400 -19.50 21.14 3.40
CA ARG A 400 -20.16 21.22 4.72
C ARG A 400 -21.29 20.21 4.86
N TRP A 401 -22.02 19.95 3.78
CA TRP A 401 -22.98 18.85 3.72
C TRP A 401 -22.28 17.49 3.82
N ARG A 402 -21.17 17.26 3.09
CA ARG A 402 -20.41 16.00 3.15
C ARG A 402 -19.91 15.71 4.57
N GLU A 403 -19.23 16.66 5.19
CA GLU A 403 -18.69 16.56 6.55
C GLU A 403 -19.79 16.34 7.58
N GLY A 404 -20.88 17.13 7.51
CA GLY A 404 -22.02 17.00 8.41
C GLY A 404 -22.68 15.63 8.31
N ILE A 405 -23.02 15.19 7.09
CA ILE A 405 -23.64 13.88 6.85
C ILE A 405 -22.74 12.75 7.34
N GLN A 406 -21.43 12.83 7.09
CA GLN A 406 -20.49 11.80 7.56
C GLN A 406 -20.56 11.66 9.09
N VAL A 407 -20.49 12.77 9.82
CA VAL A 407 -20.56 12.79 11.29
C VAL A 407 -21.91 12.27 11.79
N TRP A 408 -23.02 12.77 11.24
CA TRP A 408 -24.35 12.35 11.66
C TRP A 408 -24.65 10.89 11.36
N SER A 409 -24.05 10.34 10.29
CA SER A 409 -24.14 8.91 9.99
C SER A 409 -23.38 8.02 10.97
N GLU A 410 -22.47 8.59 11.77
CA GLU A 410 -21.63 7.90 12.75
C GLU A 410 -22.09 8.12 14.20
N ALA A 411 -23.04 9.02 14.42
CA ALA A 411 -23.59 9.31 15.73
C ALA A 411 -24.49 8.15 16.23
N GLU A 412 -24.07 7.48 17.30
CA GLU A 412 -24.81 6.37 17.92
C GLU A 412 -26.06 6.84 18.69
N ASP A 413 -26.05 8.08 19.16
CA ASP A 413 -27.06 8.70 20.05
C ASP A 413 -28.07 9.60 19.32
N LEU A 414 -27.87 9.85 18.03
CA LEU A 414 -28.74 10.71 17.24
C LEU A 414 -30.10 10.03 16.98
N ASP A 415 -31.18 10.72 17.35
CA ASP A 415 -32.55 10.22 17.18
C ASP A 415 -32.90 9.86 15.73
N LEU A 416 -33.51 8.68 15.54
CA LEU A 416 -33.79 8.12 14.23
C LEU A 416 -34.79 8.96 13.43
N GLU A 417 -35.82 9.54 14.06
CA GLU A 417 -36.79 10.40 13.35
C GLU A 417 -36.10 11.65 12.78
N LYS A 418 -35.16 12.23 13.54
CA LYS A 418 -34.35 13.37 13.08
C LYS A 418 -33.45 13.00 11.91
N GLN A 419 -32.80 11.85 11.97
CA GLN A 419 -31.99 11.34 10.86
C GLN A 419 -32.82 11.19 9.59
N ILE A 420 -33.95 10.47 9.67
CA ILE A 420 -34.87 10.27 8.53
C ILE A 420 -35.38 11.62 8.02
N GLY A 421 -35.78 12.53 8.91
CA GLY A 421 -36.30 13.85 8.54
C GLY A 421 -35.28 14.69 7.76
N LEU A 422 -34.01 14.66 8.16
CA LEU A 422 -32.94 15.33 7.44
C LEU A 422 -32.65 14.64 6.10
N PHE A 423 -32.61 13.32 6.07
CA PHE A 423 -32.42 12.55 4.84
C PHE A 423 -33.52 12.86 3.80
N LYS A 424 -34.79 12.85 4.23
CA LYS A 424 -35.96 13.23 3.40
C LYS A 424 -35.85 14.65 2.87
N PHE A 425 -35.37 15.59 3.69
CA PHE A 425 -35.15 16.97 3.27
C PHE A 425 -34.08 17.04 2.18
N VAL A 426 -32.94 16.38 2.37
CA VAL A 426 -31.84 16.41 1.41
C VAL A 426 -32.25 15.79 0.06
N LEU A 427 -32.97 14.67 0.05
CA LEU A 427 -33.38 14.01 -1.20
C LEU A 427 -34.35 14.81 -2.08
N GLN A 428 -34.89 15.93 -1.59
CA GLN A 428 -35.75 16.83 -2.39
C GLN A 428 -34.95 17.71 -3.35
N PHE A 429 -33.62 17.76 -3.22
CA PHE A 429 -32.79 18.58 -4.08
C PHE A 429 -32.59 17.95 -5.48
N PRO A 430 -32.27 18.79 -6.50
CA PRO A 430 -31.96 18.35 -7.85
C PRO A 430 -30.78 17.38 -7.91
N ASP A 431 -30.74 16.57 -8.97
CA ASP A 431 -29.75 15.51 -9.17
C ASP A 431 -28.31 16.04 -9.10
N GLU A 432 -28.05 17.21 -9.67
CA GLU A 432 -26.72 17.81 -9.74
C GLU A 432 -26.13 18.01 -8.33
N LYS A 433 -26.96 18.45 -7.38
CA LYS A 433 -26.55 18.65 -5.98
C LYS A 433 -26.41 17.34 -5.22
N LEU A 434 -27.28 16.36 -5.50
CA LEU A 434 -27.25 15.08 -4.82
C LEU A 434 -26.05 14.25 -5.23
N VAL A 435 -25.64 14.28 -6.50
CA VAL A 435 -24.43 13.60 -6.99
C VAL A 435 -23.20 14.06 -6.22
N GLU A 436 -23.08 15.35 -5.94
CA GLU A 436 -21.95 15.90 -5.19
C GLU A 436 -21.82 15.31 -3.78
N ILE A 437 -22.91 14.87 -3.13
CA ILE A 437 -22.89 14.33 -1.77
C ILE A 437 -23.31 12.85 -1.71
N ALA A 438 -23.46 12.20 -2.87
CA ALA A 438 -24.03 10.86 -3.00
C ALA A 438 -23.23 9.80 -2.26
N TRP A 439 -21.91 9.95 -2.17
CA TRP A 439 -21.05 9.05 -1.41
C TRP A 439 -21.44 9.02 0.07
N SER A 440 -21.57 10.20 0.70
CA SER A 440 -21.96 10.31 2.11
C SER A 440 -23.38 9.83 2.34
N LEU A 441 -24.31 10.12 1.42
CA LEU A 441 -25.70 9.66 1.49
C LEU A 441 -25.82 8.14 1.37
N SER A 442 -25.09 7.53 0.44
CA SER A 442 -25.12 6.07 0.22
C SER A 442 -24.55 5.32 1.43
N ARG A 443 -23.45 5.84 1.99
CA ARG A 443 -22.86 5.32 3.23
C ARG A 443 -23.81 5.47 4.42
N TRP A 444 -24.53 6.59 4.52
CA TRP A 444 -25.50 6.82 5.58
C TRP A 444 -26.71 5.88 5.46
N LEU A 445 -27.26 5.70 4.25
CA LEU A 445 -28.35 4.76 3.99
C LEU A 445 -27.95 3.31 4.31
N LYS A 446 -26.70 2.91 4.01
CA LYS A 446 -26.18 1.57 4.40
C LYS A 446 -26.23 1.33 5.91
N LYS A 447 -26.06 2.37 6.72
CA LYS A 447 -26.11 2.28 8.19
C LYS A 447 -27.53 2.37 8.75
N ILE A 448 -28.36 3.25 8.20
CA ILE A 448 -29.77 3.36 8.60
C ILE A 448 -30.52 2.20 7.94
N GLN A 449 -30.64 1.10 8.66
CA GLN A 449 -31.46 -0.05 8.25
C GLN A 449 -32.93 0.16 8.67
N PRO A 450 -33.92 -0.35 7.91
CA PRO A 450 -35.34 -0.29 8.27
C PRO A 450 -35.61 -0.77 9.70
N ARG A 451 -36.25 0.10 10.50
CA ARG A 451 -36.67 -0.15 11.89
C ARG A 451 -37.62 0.94 12.37
N ASP A 452 -38.53 0.60 13.27
CA ASP A 452 -39.45 1.52 13.95
C ASP A 452 -40.17 2.48 12.97
N THR A 453 -39.78 3.76 12.93
CA THR A 453 -40.35 4.81 12.09
C THR A 453 -39.76 4.86 10.67
N PHE A 454 -38.64 4.20 10.42
CA PHE A 454 -38.05 4.03 9.09
C PHE A 454 -38.55 2.74 8.46
N THR A 455 -39.53 2.86 7.57
CA THR A 455 -40.19 1.69 6.96
C THR A 455 -39.41 1.14 5.77
N ASP A 456 -39.69 -0.10 5.37
CA ASP A 456 -39.13 -0.70 4.15
C ASP A 456 -39.42 0.18 2.92
N ASN A 457 -40.62 0.78 2.83
CA ASN A 457 -40.98 1.69 1.75
C ASN A 457 -40.15 2.98 1.74
N ASP A 458 -39.84 3.54 2.91
CA ASP A 458 -38.97 4.72 3.00
C ASP A 458 -37.55 4.38 2.53
N PHE A 459 -37.03 3.23 2.96
CA PHE A 459 -35.70 2.76 2.54
C PHE A 459 -35.63 2.54 1.03
N LEU A 460 -36.59 1.82 0.47
CA LEU A 460 -36.66 1.56 -0.97
C LEU A 460 -36.79 2.86 -1.77
N TYR A 461 -37.62 3.81 -1.31
CA TYR A 461 -37.73 5.12 -1.94
C TYR A 461 -36.38 5.88 -1.93
N PHE A 462 -35.63 5.85 -0.82
CA PHE A 462 -34.32 6.51 -0.74
C PHE A 462 -33.28 5.80 -1.60
N TYR A 463 -33.26 4.48 -1.55
CA TYR A 463 -32.41 3.63 -2.37
C TYR A 463 -32.63 3.92 -3.86
N ASP A 464 -33.88 3.86 -4.33
CA ASP A 464 -34.22 4.08 -5.74
C ASP A 464 -33.88 5.51 -6.18
N ARG A 465 -34.14 6.51 -5.32
CA ARG A 465 -33.82 7.91 -5.60
C ARG A 465 -32.31 8.12 -5.81
N LEU A 466 -31.47 7.49 -4.99
CA LEU A 466 -30.02 7.62 -5.05
C LEU A 466 -29.41 6.75 -6.15
N LEU A 467 -29.96 5.56 -6.41
CA LEU A 467 -29.45 4.66 -7.43
C LEU A 467 -29.61 5.25 -8.84
N ASN A 468 -30.69 6.00 -9.08
CA ASN A 468 -31.01 6.61 -10.37
C ASN A 468 -30.36 7.99 -10.60
N LEU A 469 -29.41 8.41 -9.75
CA LEU A 469 -28.65 9.64 -10.00
C LEU A 469 -27.69 9.45 -11.19
N PRO A 470 -27.38 10.54 -11.94
CA PRO A 470 -26.54 10.47 -13.14
C PRO A 470 -25.06 10.34 -12.76
N TYR A 471 -24.64 9.14 -12.38
CA TYR A 471 -23.25 8.84 -12.06
C TYR A 471 -22.42 8.68 -13.33
N GLU A 472 -21.22 9.27 -13.34
CA GLU A 472 -20.20 8.97 -14.33
C GLU A 472 -19.37 7.79 -13.86
N ILE A 473 -19.51 6.64 -14.53
CA ILE A 473 -18.70 5.46 -14.25
C ILE A 473 -17.62 5.31 -15.30
N ASP A 474 -16.38 5.31 -14.84
CA ASP A 474 -15.26 4.86 -15.62
C ASP A 474 -15.31 3.32 -15.73
N ASN A 475 -15.90 2.83 -16.81
CA ASN A 475 -15.99 1.39 -17.11
C ASN A 475 -14.61 0.74 -17.25
N ASP A 476 -13.54 1.54 -17.37
CA ASP A 476 -12.18 1.06 -17.50
C ASP A 476 -11.49 0.74 -16.15
N SER A 477 -12.14 1.06 -15.01
CA SER A 477 -11.62 0.87 -13.64
C SER A 477 -12.56 0.08 -12.71
N VAL A 478 -13.40 -0.79 -13.28
CA VAL A 478 -14.37 -1.61 -12.53
C VAL A 478 -13.68 -2.74 -11.76
N THR A 479 -13.57 -2.57 -10.44
CA THR A 479 -12.98 -3.55 -9.50
C THR A 479 -13.83 -3.61 -8.24
N ILE A 480 -13.61 -4.62 -7.39
CA ILE A 480 -14.27 -4.71 -6.08
C ILE A 480 -13.93 -3.51 -5.18
N ASN A 481 -12.68 -3.03 -5.22
CA ASN A 481 -12.24 -1.87 -4.44
C ASN A 481 -12.90 -0.57 -4.91
N THR A 482 -13.10 -0.39 -6.21
CA THR A 482 -13.84 0.78 -6.72
C THR A 482 -15.34 0.65 -6.41
N ALA A 483 -15.92 -0.55 -6.54
CA ALA A 483 -17.32 -0.79 -6.25
C ALA A 483 -17.70 -0.50 -4.80
N ILE A 484 -16.96 -1.00 -3.81
CA ILE A 484 -17.26 -0.76 -2.38
C ILE A 484 -17.08 0.71 -1.96
N ASN A 485 -16.33 1.49 -2.76
CA ASN A 485 -16.06 2.90 -2.49
C ASN A 485 -16.91 3.87 -3.35
N HIS A 486 -17.72 3.36 -4.27
CA HIS A 486 -18.58 4.16 -5.15
C HIS A 486 -20.04 4.13 -4.68
N PRO A 487 -20.81 5.25 -4.82
CA PRO A 487 -22.23 5.30 -4.42
C PRO A 487 -23.07 4.12 -4.90
N VAL A 488 -22.97 3.77 -6.19
CA VAL A 488 -23.71 2.63 -6.78
C VAL A 488 -23.44 1.33 -6.03
N GLY A 489 -22.17 0.96 -5.80
CA GLY A 489 -21.85 -0.28 -5.09
C GLY A 489 -22.26 -0.23 -3.62
N MET A 490 -22.07 0.91 -2.95
CA MET A 490 -22.54 1.11 -1.56
C MET A 490 -24.05 0.94 -1.41
N LEU A 491 -24.83 1.40 -2.39
CA LEU A 491 -26.28 1.20 -2.43
C LEU A 491 -26.59 -0.29 -2.60
N ILE A 492 -25.97 -1.00 -3.55
CA ILE A 492 -26.22 -2.44 -3.69
C ILE A 492 -25.85 -3.19 -2.39
N GLU A 493 -24.75 -2.82 -1.72
CA GLU A 493 -24.40 -3.37 -0.41
C GLU A 493 -25.44 -3.06 0.67
N SER A 494 -26.09 -1.88 0.64
CA SER A 494 -27.15 -1.53 1.58
C SER A 494 -28.40 -2.39 1.34
N LEU A 495 -28.75 -2.66 0.08
CA LEU A 495 -29.84 -3.56 -0.31
C LEU A 495 -29.59 -4.98 0.21
N PHE A 496 -28.38 -5.53 0.03
CA PHE A 496 -28.02 -6.84 0.59
C PHE A 496 -28.03 -6.84 2.12
N SER A 497 -27.50 -5.78 2.74
CA SER A 497 -27.51 -5.64 4.20
C SER A 497 -28.93 -5.70 4.76
N TRP A 498 -29.86 -4.96 4.14
CA TRP A 498 -31.28 -4.99 4.50
C TRP A 498 -31.89 -6.37 4.24
N TRP A 499 -31.64 -6.97 3.07
CA TRP A 499 -32.10 -8.33 2.74
C TRP A 499 -31.69 -9.34 3.81
N TYR A 500 -30.44 -9.31 4.27
CA TYR A 500 -29.96 -10.22 5.32
C TYR A 500 -30.68 -10.03 6.67
N THR A 501 -31.19 -8.82 6.98
CA THR A 501 -32.02 -8.60 8.18
C THR A 501 -33.36 -9.32 8.12
N LYS A 502 -33.90 -9.56 6.91
CA LYS A 502 -35.12 -10.35 6.68
C LYS A 502 -34.90 -11.85 6.90
N LYS A 503 -33.65 -12.28 7.14
CA LYS A 503 -33.25 -13.68 7.37
C LYS A 503 -33.73 -14.59 6.23
N PRO A 504 -33.25 -14.36 4.99
CA PRO A 504 -33.68 -15.16 3.86
C PRO A 504 -33.32 -16.63 4.09
N CYS A 505 -34.24 -17.52 3.70
CA CYS A 505 -34.09 -18.96 3.87
C CYS A 505 -33.66 -19.62 2.57
N ASP A 506 -32.99 -20.77 2.69
CA ASP A 506 -32.61 -21.57 1.53
C ASP A 506 -33.87 -22.00 0.76
N ASP A 507 -33.82 -21.90 -0.57
CA ASP A 507 -34.90 -22.21 -1.52
C ASP A 507 -36.21 -21.41 -1.30
N GLY A 508 -36.15 -20.25 -0.63
CA GLY A 508 -37.30 -19.39 -0.36
C GLY A 508 -37.80 -18.55 -1.55
N GLY A 509 -36.97 -18.37 -2.58
CA GLY A 509 -37.20 -17.40 -3.66
C GLY A 509 -36.82 -15.97 -3.25
N LEU A 510 -36.46 -15.13 -4.23
CA LEU A 510 -36.28 -13.70 -3.98
C LEU A 510 -37.66 -13.02 -3.90
N ASP A 511 -37.88 -12.18 -2.89
CA ASP A 511 -39.08 -11.34 -2.87
C ASP A 511 -39.02 -10.31 -4.01
N GLU A 512 -40.18 -9.96 -4.56
CA GLU A 512 -40.36 -9.06 -5.72
C GLU A 512 -39.56 -7.74 -5.59
N GLU A 513 -39.47 -7.21 -4.37
CA GLU A 513 -38.77 -5.96 -4.07
C GLU A 513 -37.24 -6.05 -4.27
N PHE A 514 -36.64 -7.22 -4.03
CA PHE A 514 -35.21 -7.45 -4.31
C PHE A 514 -35.01 -7.87 -5.76
N GLN A 515 -35.86 -8.77 -6.26
CA GLN A 515 -35.77 -9.31 -7.60
C GLN A 515 -35.78 -8.19 -8.65
N SER A 516 -36.79 -7.32 -8.63
CA SER A 516 -36.92 -6.23 -9.61
C SER A 516 -35.73 -5.27 -9.65
N ARG A 517 -35.11 -4.99 -8.48
CA ARG A 517 -33.94 -4.10 -8.37
C ARG A 517 -32.65 -4.79 -8.83
N LEU A 518 -32.47 -6.05 -8.45
CA LEU A 518 -31.32 -6.83 -8.90
C LEU A 518 -31.36 -7.05 -10.41
N GLU A 519 -32.54 -7.27 -11.00
CA GLU A 519 -32.69 -7.40 -12.46
C GLU A 519 -32.27 -6.12 -13.20
N VAL A 520 -32.65 -4.94 -12.70
CA VAL A 520 -32.20 -3.65 -13.27
C VAL A 520 -30.67 -3.51 -13.22
N VAL A 521 -30.06 -3.84 -12.08
CA VAL A 521 -28.59 -3.77 -11.90
C VAL A 521 -27.87 -4.79 -12.79
N CYS A 522 -28.48 -5.97 -12.97
CA CYS A 522 -27.92 -7.06 -13.76
C CYS A 522 -28.10 -6.89 -15.27
N ASP A 523 -28.83 -5.88 -15.74
CA ASP A 523 -28.94 -5.60 -17.17
C ASP A 523 -27.60 -5.12 -17.73
N LEU A 524 -26.94 -6.01 -18.49
CA LEU A 524 -25.64 -5.74 -19.12
C LEU A 524 -25.69 -4.62 -20.17
N ALA A 525 -26.88 -4.19 -20.61
CA ALA A 525 -27.04 -3.05 -21.52
C ALA A 525 -26.91 -1.69 -20.82
N ILE A 526 -26.93 -1.65 -19.48
CA ILE A 526 -26.84 -0.43 -18.68
C ILE A 526 -25.43 -0.35 -18.06
N ASP A 527 -24.60 0.53 -18.59
CA ASP A 527 -23.19 0.67 -18.22
C ASP A 527 -23.03 1.25 -16.81
N GLU A 528 -23.95 2.12 -16.38
CA GLU A 528 -23.99 2.80 -15.09
C GLU A 528 -24.15 1.85 -13.89
N PHE A 529 -24.42 0.56 -14.12
CA PHE A 529 -24.52 -0.45 -13.07
C PHE A 529 -23.35 -1.44 -13.04
N SER A 530 -22.26 -1.20 -13.77
CA SER A 530 -21.08 -2.07 -13.79
C SER A 530 -20.50 -2.31 -12.38
N LEU A 531 -20.37 -1.26 -11.56
CA LEU A 531 -19.93 -1.37 -10.16
C LEU A 531 -20.98 -2.05 -9.26
N GLY A 532 -22.27 -1.95 -9.58
CA GLY A 532 -23.33 -2.67 -8.88
C GLY A 532 -23.26 -4.18 -9.13
N ARG A 533 -23.01 -4.59 -10.38
CA ARG A 533 -22.84 -6.00 -10.77
C ARG A 533 -21.70 -6.69 -10.05
N VAL A 534 -20.61 -5.97 -9.76
CA VAL A 534 -19.50 -6.46 -8.93
C VAL A 534 -19.98 -6.88 -7.54
N ILE A 535 -20.81 -6.06 -6.88
CA ILE A 535 -21.39 -6.38 -5.56
C ILE A 535 -22.40 -7.53 -5.65
N VAL A 536 -23.20 -7.60 -6.72
CA VAL A 536 -24.10 -8.74 -6.94
C VAL A 536 -23.30 -10.04 -7.07
N CYS A 537 -22.22 -10.03 -7.87
CA CYS A 537 -21.37 -11.20 -8.07
C CYS A 537 -20.64 -11.65 -6.79
N SER A 538 -20.22 -10.71 -5.93
CA SER A 538 -19.62 -11.05 -4.64
C SER A 538 -20.62 -11.69 -3.66
N ASN A 539 -21.92 -11.47 -3.87
CA ASN A 539 -23.02 -12.09 -3.12
C ASN A 539 -23.71 -13.26 -3.85
N MET A 540 -23.13 -13.75 -4.95
CA MET A 540 -23.72 -14.80 -5.81
C MET A 540 -24.10 -16.07 -5.04
N LEU A 541 -23.29 -16.50 -4.06
CA LEU A 541 -23.63 -17.66 -3.23
C LEU A 541 -24.89 -17.44 -2.40
N SER A 542 -25.06 -16.24 -1.81
CA SER A 542 -26.24 -15.92 -1.01
C SER A 542 -27.50 -15.95 -1.87
N ILE A 543 -27.43 -15.38 -3.07
CA ILE A 543 -28.54 -15.41 -4.03
C ILE A 543 -28.84 -16.85 -4.45
N TYR A 544 -27.83 -17.63 -4.84
CA TYR A 544 -28.00 -19.03 -5.23
C TYR A 544 -28.68 -19.87 -4.15
N ARG A 545 -28.33 -19.65 -2.88
CA ARG A 545 -28.95 -20.39 -1.77
C ARG A 545 -30.44 -20.12 -1.64
N VAL A 546 -30.88 -18.89 -1.91
CA VAL A 546 -32.27 -18.46 -1.73
C VAL A 546 -33.09 -18.73 -2.98
N ASP A 547 -32.53 -18.45 -4.16
CA ASP A 547 -33.19 -18.66 -5.45
C ASP A 547 -32.19 -19.17 -6.50
N GLN A 548 -32.13 -20.49 -6.64
CA GLN A 548 -31.23 -21.15 -7.59
C GLN A 548 -31.63 -20.87 -9.04
N ALA A 549 -32.93 -20.74 -9.34
CA ALA A 549 -33.41 -20.53 -10.70
C ALA A 549 -33.00 -19.14 -11.19
N TRP A 550 -33.26 -18.13 -10.37
CA TRP A 550 -32.85 -16.75 -10.64
C TRP A 550 -31.33 -16.64 -10.77
N ALA A 551 -30.56 -17.24 -9.85
CA ALA A 551 -29.10 -17.20 -9.91
C ALA A 551 -28.54 -17.80 -11.20
N ARG A 552 -29.09 -18.93 -11.67
CA ARG A 552 -28.70 -19.60 -12.92
C ARG A 552 -28.94 -18.72 -14.14
N GLU A 553 -30.11 -18.11 -14.20
CA GLU A 553 -30.54 -17.27 -15.31
C GLU A 553 -29.73 -15.99 -15.40
N HIS A 554 -29.55 -15.30 -14.28
CA HIS A 554 -29.05 -13.91 -14.30
C HIS A 554 -27.56 -13.75 -14.05
N ILE A 555 -26.91 -14.59 -13.21
CA ILE A 555 -25.54 -14.28 -12.74
C ILE A 555 -24.54 -15.44 -12.78
N ILE A 556 -24.98 -16.71 -12.68
CA ILE A 556 -24.06 -17.86 -12.75
C ILE A 556 -23.52 -18.04 -14.18
N SER A 557 -24.34 -17.76 -15.19
CA SER A 557 -23.95 -17.82 -16.60
C SER A 557 -22.76 -16.91 -16.92
N TRP A 558 -22.57 -15.83 -16.16
CA TRP A 558 -21.44 -14.89 -16.30
C TRP A 558 -20.08 -15.50 -15.96
N LEU A 559 -20.05 -16.62 -15.22
CA LEU A 559 -18.81 -17.37 -14.96
C LEU A 559 -18.29 -18.10 -16.22
N SER A 560 -19.09 -18.18 -17.29
CA SER A 560 -18.68 -18.73 -18.58
C SER A 560 -17.80 -17.75 -19.35
N TRP A 561 -16.55 -18.14 -19.62
CA TRP A 561 -15.55 -17.38 -20.39
C TRP A 561 -15.89 -17.14 -21.87
N ASP A 562 -17.16 -17.18 -22.26
CA ASP A 562 -17.66 -16.80 -23.58
C ASP A 562 -17.54 -15.29 -23.80
N ASP A 563 -17.74 -14.49 -22.75
CA ASP A 563 -17.42 -13.06 -22.72
C ASP A 563 -16.35 -12.76 -21.64
N ILE A 564 -15.15 -12.39 -22.09
CA ILE A 564 -13.99 -12.21 -21.22
C ILE A 564 -14.22 -11.11 -20.18
N ASN A 565 -14.88 -10.01 -20.56
CA ASN A 565 -15.06 -8.86 -19.68
C ASN A 565 -16.01 -9.21 -18.52
N THR A 566 -17.19 -9.73 -18.85
CA THR A 566 -18.20 -10.13 -17.87
C THR A 566 -17.67 -11.24 -16.97
N SER A 567 -16.98 -12.24 -17.53
CA SER A 567 -16.39 -13.32 -16.72
C SER A 567 -15.26 -12.87 -15.84
N SER A 568 -14.37 -12.01 -16.32
CA SER A 568 -13.28 -11.49 -15.50
C SER A 568 -13.85 -10.74 -14.29
N MET A 569 -14.83 -9.86 -14.51
CA MET A 569 -15.55 -9.17 -13.43
C MET A 569 -16.21 -10.15 -12.45
N ALA A 570 -16.99 -11.12 -12.95
CA ALA A 570 -17.71 -12.08 -12.12
C ALA A 570 -16.75 -12.95 -11.27
N TRP A 571 -15.69 -13.48 -11.89
CA TRP A 571 -14.69 -14.28 -11.21
C TRP A 571 -13.92 -13.48 -10.17
N GLN A 572 -13.48 -12.27 -10.50
CA GLN A 572 -12.79 -11.41 -9.54
C GLN A 572 -13.71 -11.06 -8.36
N SER A 573 -14.97 -10.75 -8.62
CA SER A 573 -15.95 -10.46 -7.55
C SER A 573 -16.19 -11.66 -6.64
N LEU A 574 -16.35 -12.85 -7.20
CA LEU A 574 -16.57 -14.09 -6.45
C LEU A 574 -15.34 -14.51 -5.64
N LEU A 575 -14.14 -14.37 -6.22
CA LEU A 575 -12.87 -14.75 -5.62
C LEU A 575 -12.39 -13.76 -4.56
N TRP A 576 -13.01 -12.60 -4.41
CA TRP A 576 -12.71 -11.67 -3.33
C TRP A 576 -12.95 -12.29 -1.94
N SER A 577 -14.01 -13.08 -1.78
CA SER A 577 -14.31 -13.80 -0.53
C SER A 577 -14.95 -15.17 -0.78
N PRO A 578 -14.19 -16.14 -1.34
CA PRO A 578 -14.76 -17.38 -1.82
C PRO A 578 -15.13 -18.31 -0.66
N ARG A 579 -16.27 -18.99 -0.79
CA ARG A 579 -16.83 -19.86 0.26
C ARG A 579 -17.03 -21.30 -0.25
N LEU A 580 -16.73 -22.26 0.60
CA LEU A 580 -16.84 -23.69 0.31
C LEU A 580 -18.28 -24.18 0.63
N HIS A 581 -19.23 -23.82 -0.24
CA HIS A 581 -20.61 -24.32 -0.15
C HIS A 581 -20.85 -25.44 -1.17
N LYS A 582 -21.11 -26.65 -0.66
CA LYS A 582 -21.16 -27.88 -1.47
C LYS A 582 -22.08 -27.79 -2.70
N GLY A 583 -23.33 -27.36 -2.53
CA GLY A 583 -24.30 -27.29 -3.62
C GLY A 583 -23.92 -26.26 -4.69
N PHE A 584 -23.36 -25.12 -4.26
CA PHE A 584 -22.94 -24.06 -5.18
C PHE A 584 -21.69 -24.45 -5.96
N ILE A 585 -20.72 -25.07 -5.28
CA ILE A 585 -19.50 -25.56 -5.93
C ILE A 585 -19.80 -26.65 -6.97
N TYR A 586 -20.79 -27.51 -6.69
CA TYR A 586 -21.27 -28.48 -7.69
C TYR A 586 -21.87 -27.77 -8.91
N GLU A 587 -22.68 -26.73 -8.69
CA GLU A 587 -23.30 -25.93 -9.75
C GLU A 587 -22.24 -25.26 -10.64
N ILE A 588 -21.22 -24.64 -10.05
CA ILE A 588 -20.19 -23.88 -10.79
C ILE A 588 -18.98 -24.72 -11.20
N ARG A 589 -19.02 -26.04 -11.00
CA ARG A 589 -17.86 -26.94 -11.13
C ARG A 589 -17.13 -26.81 -12.45
N ASP A 590 -17.87 -26.86 -13.56
CA ASP A 590 -17.27 -26.85 -14.90
C ASP A 590 -16.66 -25.47 -15.22
N TYR A 591 -17.32 -24.39 -14.80
CA TYR A 591 -16.78 -23.03 -14.91
C TYR A 591 -15.48 -22.91 -14.10
N LEU A 592 -15.48 -23.39 -12.85
CA LEU A 592 -14.35 -23.31 -11.93
C LEU A 592 -13.10 -24.06 -12.44
N ILE A 593 -13.28 -25.25 -13.02
CA ILE A 593 -12.17 -26.00 -13.64
C ILE A 593 -11.68 -25.29 -14.91
N ASN A 594 -12.59 -24.77 -15.73
CA ASN A 594 -12.24 -24.12 -16.99
C ASN A 594 -11.46 -22.81 -16.77
N THR A 595 -11.71 -22.11 -15.66
CA THR A 595 -11.00 -20.88 -15.25
C THR A 595 -9.49 -21.02 -15.20
N ALA A 596 -8.96 -22.23 -14.97
CA ALA A 596 -7.52 -22.47 -15.00
C ALA A 596 -6.87 -22.04 -16.34
N LYS A 597 -7.60 -22.16 -17.47
CA LYS A 597 -7.11 -21.75 -18.81
C LYS A 597 -7.08 -20.23 -18.98
N TYR A 598 -7.85 -19.51 -18.19
CA TYR A 598 -8.02 -18.06 -18.22
C TYR A 598 -7.34 -17.40 -17.02
N TYR A 599 -6.38 -18.10 -16.40
CA TYR A 599 -5.67 -17.66 -15.20
C TYR A 599 -5.24 -16.19 -15.27
N TYR A 600 -4.65 -15.75 -16.39
CA TYR A 600 -4.16 -14.37 -16.52
C TYR A 600 -5.28 -13.30 -16.53
N TYR A 601 -6.54 -13.66 -16.81
CA TYR A 601 -7.68 -12.75 -16.77
C TYR A 601 -8.29 -12.57 -15.37
N LEU A 602 -7.75 -13.24 -14.34
CA LEU A 602 -8.20 -13.10 -12.95
C LEU A 602 -7.59 -11.90 -12.21
N GLY A 603 -6.73 -11.10 -12.86
CA GLY A 603 -6.09 -9.93 -12.26
C GLY A 603 -5.34 -10.27 -10.96
N GLU A 604 -5.58 -9.51 -9.90
CA GLU A 604 -4.95 -9.68 -8.59
C GLU A 604 -5.37 -10.98 -7.87
N LEU A 605 -6.51 -11.55 -8.25
CA LEU A 605 -7.12 -12.71 -7.57
C LEU A 605 -6.68 -14.05 -8.14
N LYS A 606 -5.66 -14.04 -9.01
CA LYS A 606 -4.94 -15.22 -9.52
C LYS A 606 -4.45 -16.14 -8.39
N SER A 607 -3.77 -15.59 -7.39
CA SER A 607 -3.27 -16.35 -6.25
C SER A 607 -4.41 -16.90 -5.40
N GLN A 608 -5.46 -16.11 -5.21
CA GLN A 608 -6.65 -16.48 -4.46
C GLN A 608 -7.41 -17.64 -5.10
N TYR A 609 -7.54 -17.68 -6.43
CA TYR A 609 -8.08 -18.83 -7.17
C TYR A 609 -7.30 -20.11 -6.91
N VAL A 610 -5.96 -20.05 -6.98
CA VAL A 610 -5.09 -21.22 -6.78
C VAL A 610 -5.18 -21.72 -5.34
N THR A 611 -5.17 -20.82 -4.37
CA THR A 611 -5.37 -21.15 -2.96
C THR A 611 -6.75 -21.79 -2.74
N PHE A 612 -7.80 -21.23 -3.32
CA PHE A 612 -9.16 -21.77 -3.24
C PHE A 612 -9.28 -23.18 -3.84
N MET A 613 -8.71 -23.40 -5.03
CA MET A 613 -8.65 -24.72 -5.67
C MET A 613 -7.86 -25.74 -4.84
N THR A 614 -6.83 -25.28 -4.13
CA THR A 614 -6.06 -26.11 -3.21
C THR A 614 -6.91 -26.55 -2.01
N HIS A 615 -7.63 -25.62 -1.38
CA HIS A 615 -8.56 -25.94 -0.28
C HIS A 615 -9.65 -26.92 -0.71
N LEU A 616 -10.28 -26.68 -1.88
CA LEU A 616 -11.27 -27.60 -2.46
C LEU A 616 -10.70 -29.01 -2.65
N SER A 617 -9.49 -29.10 -3.21
CA SER A 617 -8.84 -30.38 -3.44
C SER A 617 -8.50 -31.13 -2.16
N LEU A 618 -8.25 -30.40 -1.07
CA LEU A 618 -7.95 -30.97 0.23
C LEU A 618 -9.22 -31.48 0.94
N GLN A 619 -10.38 -30.84 0.77
CA GLN A 619 -11.64 -31.30 1.39
C GLN A 619 -12.04 -32.72 0.97
N GLY A 620 -11.48 -33.25 -0.13
CA GLY A 620 -11.70 -34.63 -0.58
C GLY A 620 -13.16 -34.91 -0.91
N ASP A 621 -13.87 -33.87 -1.34
CA ASP A 621 -15.27 -33.86 -1.73
C ASP A 621 -15.51 -34.79 -2.94
N SER A 622 -16.63 -35.52 -2.92
CA SER A 622 -17.01 -36.47 -3.97
C SER A 622 -17.34 -35.82 -5.31
N GLU A 623 -17.54 -34.51 -5.31
CA GLU A 623 -18.05 -33.73 -6.43
C GLU A 623 -17.00 -33.56 -7.54
N PHE A 624 -15.72 -33.59 -7.20
CA PHE A 624 -14.62 -33.49 -8.17
C PHE A 624 -13.92 -34.83 -8.35
N LYS A 625 -13.68 -35.19 -9.61
CA LYS A 625 -12.77 -36.31 -9.89
C LYS A 625 -11.35 -35.82 -9.67
N VAL A 626 -10.53 -36.66 -9.03
CA VAL A 626 -9.10 -36.41 -8.81
C VAL A 626 -8.39 -35.99 -10.11
N GLY A 627 -8.73 -36.60 -11.24
CA GLY A 627 -8.16 -36.25 -12.55
C GLY A 627 -8.57 -34.89 -13.10
N GLU A 628 -9.70 -34.32 -12.66
CA GLU A 628 -10.11 -32.96 -13.03
C GLU A 628 -9.35 -31.92 -12.22
N LEU A 629 -9.22 -32.14 -10.91
CA LEU A 629 -8.41 -31.28 -10.03
C LEU A 629 -6.95 -31.28 -10.48
N ALA A 630 -6.40 -32.45 -10.81
CA ALA A 630 -5.04 -32.56 -11.35
C ALA A 630 -4.87 -31.75 -12.64
N LYS A 631 -5.88 -31.72 -13.53
CA LYS A 631 -5.81 -30.91 -14.76
C LYS A 631 -5.73 -29.41 -14.47
N VAL A 632 -6.38 -28.92 -13.42
CA VAL A 632 -6.30 -27.50 -13.02
C VAL A 632 -4.85 -27.14 -12.70
N PHE A 633 -4.19 -27.89 -11.81
CA PHE A 633 -2.81 -27.60 -11.41
C PHE A 633 -1.77 -27.87 -12.52
N ILE A 634 -2.11 -28.66 -13.54
CA ILE A 634 -1.28 -28.82 -14.75
C ILE A 634 -1.46 -27.63 -15.72
N THR A 635 -2.60 -26.95 -15.67
CA THR A 635 -2.95 -25.88 -16.63
C THR A 635 -2.43 -24.52 -16.18
N ILE A 636 -2.42 -24.25 -14.87
CA ILE A 636 -1.90 -22.99 -14.32
C ILE A 636 -0.38 -22.87 -14.55
N PRO A 637 0.18 -21.64 -14.56
CA PRO A 637 1.62 -21.42 -14.68
C PRO A 637 2.42 -22.11 -13.56
N ASN A 638 3.66 -22.50 -13.86
CA ASN A 638 4.48 -23.28 -12.92
C ASN A 638 4.85 -22.47 -11.68
N GLU A 639 5.10 -21.17 -11.85
CA GLU A 639 5.37 -20.22 -10.78
C GLU A 639 4.20 -20.12 -9.78
N SER A 640 2.96 -20.34 -10.23
CA SER A 640 1.78 -20.32 -9.37
C SER A 640 1.70 -21.51 -8.41
N LEU A 641 2.48 -22.58 -8.64
CA LEU A 641 2.54 -23.73 -7.74
C LEU A 641 3.13 -23.37 -6.37
N TYR A 642 3.85 -22.25 -6.27
CA TYR A 642 4.25 -21.67 -5.00
C TYR A 642 3.04 -21.44 -4.08
N HIS A 643 1.95 -20.84 -4.59
CA HIS A 643 0.75 -20.58 -3.79
C HIS A 643 0.05 -21.89 -3.34
N VAL A 644 0.08 -22.92 -4.18
CA VAL A 644 -0.43 -24.27 -3.83
C VAL A 644 0.37 -24.85 -2.66
N ALA A 645 1.70 -24.83 -2.77
CA ALA A 645 2.59 -25.37 -1.75
C ALA A 645 2.50 -24.56 -0.45
N SER A 646 2.44 -23.23 -0.53
CA SER A 646 2.26 -22.35 0.63
C SER A 646 0.94 -22.65 1.35
N ALA A 647 -0.18 -22.71 0.63
CA ALA A 647 -1.48 -23.02 1.23
C ALA A 647 -1.48 -24.39 1.92
N LEU A 648 -0.89 -25.41 1.29
CA LEU A 648 -0.76 -26.73 1.89
C LEU A 648 0.12 -26.72 3.16
N LYS A 649 1.25 -26.01 3.12
CA LYS A 649 2.16 -25.82 4.26
C LYS A 649 1.45 -25.12 5.42
N ASP A 650 0.71 -24.04 5.15
CA ASP A 650 0.04 -23.25 6.18
C ASP A 650 -1.08 -24.04 6.88
N ILE A 651 -1.85 -24.84 6.13
CA ILE A 651 -2.84 -25.76 6.72
C ILE A 651 -2.15 -26.83 7.57
N LEU A 652 -1.03 -27.40 7.11
CA LEU A 652 -0.27 -28.39 7.90
C LEU A 652 0.27 -27.79 9.20
N SER A 653 0.83 -26.59 9.14
CA SER A 653 1.39 -25.89 10.31
C SER A 653 0.29 -25.49 11.31
N SER A 654 -0.88 -25.08 10.82
CA SER A 654 -2.03 -24.72 11.68
C SER A 654 -2.83 -25.91 12.21
N SER A 655 -2.58 -27.14 11.72
CA SER A 655 -3.34 -28.34 12.13
C SER A 655 -3.09 -28.80 13.58
N GLY A 656 -2.10 -28.22 14.27
CA GLY A 656 -1.84 -28.49 15.69
C GLY A 656 -1.62 -29.99 15.97
N GLU A 657 -2.44 -30.56 16.84
CA GLU A 657 -2.44 -31.98 17.21
C GLU A 657 -3.04 -32.90 16.13
N LYS A 658 -3.84 -32.37 15.20
CA LYS A 658 -4.50 -33.15 14.12
C LYS A 658 -3.65 -33.34 12.88
N VAL A 659 -2.37 -32.94 12.93
CA VAL A 659 -1.45 -32.99 11.78
C VAL A 659 -1.35 -34.39 11.15
N ASN A 660 -1.35 -35.45 11.96
CA ASN A 660 -1.24 -36.83 11.47
C ASN A 660 -2.48 -37.26 10.68
N GLU A 661 -3.67 -36.95 11.19
CA GLU A 661 -4.93 -37.27 10.54
C GLU A 661 -5.07 -36.49 9.22
N PHE A 662 -4.76 -35.19 9.26
CA PHE A 662 -4.77 -34.34 8.08
C PHE A 662 -3.75 -34.83 7.03
N TRP A 663 -2.54 -35.21 7.46
CA TRP A 663 -1.52 -35.75 6.56
C TRP A 663 -2.03 -36.99 5.81
N GLN A 664 -2.49 -38.01 6.53
CA GLN A 664 -2.89 -39.29 5.93
C GLN A 664 -4.12 -39.16 5.02
N ASN A 665 -5.10 -38.35 5.42
CA ASN A 665 -6.39 -38.29 4.74
C ASN A 665 -6.48 -37.18 3.67
N ARG A 666 -5.60 -36.18 3.71
CA ARG A 666 -5.73 -34.94 2.92
C ARG A 666 -4.45 -34.61 2.15
N ALA A 667 -3.37 -34.28 2.86
CA ALA A 667 -2.12 -33.79 2.23
C ALA A 667 -1.44 -34.86 1.37
N LYS A 668 -1.27 -36.09 1.89
CA LYS A 668 -0.64 -37.19 1.16
C LYS A 668 -1.43 -37.59 -0.10
N PRO A 669 -2.76 -37.80 -0.07
CA PRO A 669 -3.54 -38.02 -1.28
C PRO A 669 -3.40 -36.91 -2.31
N PHE A 670 -3.38 -35.65 -1.88
CA PHE A 670 -3.17 -34.50 -2.77
C PHE A 670 -1.80 -34.56 -3.46
N LEU A 671 -0.72 -34.66 -2.69
CA LEU A 671 0.66 -34.73 -3.21
C LEU A 671 0.90 -35.93 -4.13
N THR A 672 0.21 -37.05 -3.88
CA THR A 672 0.41 -38.28 -4.66
C THR A 672 -0.47 -38.38 -5.90
N LYS A 673 -1.66 -37.75 -5.93
CA LYS A 673 -2.65 -37.93 -6.99
C LYS A 673 -3.03 -36.66 -7.75
N VAL A 674 -2.88 -35.48 -7.14
CA VAL A 674 -3.33 -34.19 -7.69
C VAL A 674 -2.14 -33.30 -8.09
N TRP A 675 -1.08 -33.27 -7.28
CA TRP A 675 0.12 -32.48 -7.55
C TRP A 675 0.75 -32.82 -8.93
N PRO A 676 1.16 -31.83 -9.73
CA PRO A 676 1.70 -32.05 -11.06
C PRO A 676 3.13 -32.60 -11.05
N LYS A 677 3.27 -33.93 -11.10
CA LYS A 677 4.56 -34.64 -10.93
C LYS A 677 5.64 -34.37 -11.98
N GLN A 678 5.27 -33.94 -13.19
CA GLN A 678 6.22 -33.77 -14.30
C GLN A 678 6.68 -32.32 -14.47
N VAL A 679 6.24 -31.41 -13.59
CA VAL A 679 6.55 -29.99 -13.69
C VAL A 679 7.90 -29.68 -13.03
N LYS A 680 8.68 -28.83 -13.71
CA LYS A 680 9.85 -28.20 -13.10
C LYS A 680 9.39 -27.05 -12.22
N VAL A 681 9.67 -27.17 -10.93
CA VAL A 681 9.33 -26.15 -9.94
C VAL A 681 10.48 -25.14 -9.77
N ASP A 682 10.10 -23.88 -9.59
CA ASP A 682 11.04 -22.80 -9.27
C ASP A 682 11.58 -22.93 -7.84
N ASP A 683 12.51 -22.06 -7.48
CA ASP A 683 13.19 -22.11 -6.19
C ASP A 683 12.24 -21.84 -5.02
N HIS A 684 11.28 -20.93 -5.19
CA HIS A 684 10.33 -20.54 -4.14
C HIS A 684 9.38 -21.70 -3.80
N THR A 685 8.90 -22.40 -4.83
CA THR A 685 8.07 -23.59 -4.69
C THR A 685 8.85 -24.73 -4.03
N VAL A 686 10.14 -24.91 -4.36
CA VAL A 686 11.01 -25.91 -3.69
C VAL A 686 11.12 -25.61 -2.20
N THR A 687 11.32 -24.35 -1.82
CA THR A 687 11.36 -23.94 -0.42
C THR A 687 10.06 -24.30 0.29
N GLN A 688 8.89 -23.99 -0.28
CA GLN A 688 7.60 -24.36 0.32
C GLN A 688 7.42 -25.88 0.42
N LEU A 689 7.80 -26.65 -0.60
CA LEU A 689 7.77 -28.12 -0.57
C LEU A 689 8.68 -28.70 0.52
N ALA A 690 9.86 -28.13 0.73
CA ALA A 690 10.76 -28.52 1.81
C ALA A 690 10.14 -28.23 3.19
N LEU A 691 9.46 -27.09 3.34
CA LEU A 691 8.75 -26.73 4.57
C LEU A 691 7.54 -27.63 4.83
N ILE A 692 6.86 -28.13 3.80
CA ILE A 692 5.80 -29.15 3.95
C ILE A 692 6.37 -30.41 4.61
N CYS A 693 7.56 -30.85 4.21
CA CYS A 693 8.20 -32.00 4.86
C CYS A 693 8.33 -31.76 6.37
N ILE A 694 8.88 -30.61 6.76
CA ILE A 694 9.09 -30.26 8.18
C ILE A 694 7.75 -30.11 8.92
N ALA A 695 6.77 -29.44 8.31
CA ALA A 695 5.44 -29.23 8.87
C ALA A 695 4.66 -30.54 9.08
N ALA A 696 5.01 -31.63 8.38
CA ALA A 696 4.39 -32.94 8.54
C ALA A 696 4.73 -33.66 9.86
N LYS A 697 5.68 -33.11 10.65
CA LYS A 697 6.10 -33.61 11.97
C LYS A 697 6.44 -35.10 11.98
N GLU A 698 5.66 -35.93 12.69
CA GLU A 698 5.86 -37.39 12.78
C GLU A 698 5.79 -38.10 11.42
N ASN A 699 5.18 -37.46 10.40
CA ASN A 699 5.13 -37.99 9.04
C ASN A 699 6.32 -37.52 8.16
N PHE A 700 7.34 -36.88 8.74
CA PHE A 700 8.50 -36.33 8.01
C PHE A 700 9.14 -37.33 7.03
N ASN A 701 9.32 -38.59 7.44
CA ASN A 701 9.86 -39.65 6.58
C ASN A 701 8.99 -39.92 5.34
N GLU A 702 7.68 -40.00 5.53
CA GLU A 702 6.75 -40.23 4.43
C GLU A 702 6.66 -39.00 3.51
N ALA A 703 6.61 -37.81 4.10
CA ALA A 703 6.59 -36.54 3.36
C ALA A 703 7.83 -36.39 2.47
N TYR A 704 9.01 -36.62 3.04
CA TYR A 704 10.26 -36.57 2.29
C TYR A 704 10.28 -37.58 1.14
N LYS A 705 9.85 -38.82 1.34
CA LYS A 705 9.79 -39.84 0.26
C LYS A 705 8.92 -39.42 -0.92
N ILE A 706 7.80 -38.73 -0.65
CA ILE A 706 6.88 -38.26 -1.69
C ILE A 706 7.47 -37.04 -2.42
N ILE A 707 8.05 -36.09 -1.66
CA ILE A 707 8.41 -34.76 -2.17
C ILE A 707 9.84 -34.71 -2.73
N ARG A 708 10.76 -35.58 -2.29
CA ARG A 708 12.20 -35.51 -2.62
C ARG A 708 12.55 -35.35 -4.10
N HIS A 709 11.71 -35.86 -5.02
CA HIS A 709 11.94 -35.77 -6.46
C HIS A 709 11.68 -34.36 -7.03
N HIS A 710 10.97 -33.51 -6.27
CA HIS A 710 10.74 -32.11 -6.56
C HIS A 710 11.71 -31.19 -5.82
N LEU A 711 12.42 -31.68 -4.81
CA LEU A 711 13.45 -30.91 -4.12
C LEU A 711 14.68 -30.77 -5.03
N LYS A 712 15.33 -29.62 -4.93
CA LYS A 712 16.62 -29.37 -5.55
C LYS A 712 17.49 -28.59 -4.58
N ARG A 713 18.79 -28.74 -4.75
CA ARG A 713 19.80 -27.99 -3.99
C ARG A 713 19.74 -26.52 -4.40
N GLN A 714 19.63 -25.64 -3.41
CA GLN A 714 19.51 -24.20 -3.59
C GLN A 714 20.69 -23.50 -2.91
N SER A 715 21.10 -22.35 -3.44
CA SER A 715 22.15 -21.53 -2.82
C SER A 715 21.69 -20.85 -1.54
N ASP A 716 20.38 -20.68 -1.38
CA ASP A 716 19.75 -20.12 -0.19
C ASP A 716 18.81 -21.15 0.43
N ALA A 717 19.16 -21.59 1.64
CA ALA A 717 18.42 -22.58 2.41
C ALA A 717 18.36 -22.19 3.89
N GLU A 718 18.54 -20.90 4.21
CA GLU A 718 18.59 -20.42 5.59
C GLU A 718 17.29 -20.74 6.32
N TYR A 719 16.16 -20.35 5.71
CA TYR A 719 14.86 -20.56 6.30
C TYR A 719 14.55 -22.04 6.55
N ILE A 720 14.83 -22.92 5.56
CA ILE A 720 14.62 -24.37 5.68
C ILE A 720 15.47 -24.94 6.82
N THR A 721 16.75 -24.55 6.89
CA THR A 721 17.70 -25.04 7.89
C THR A 721 17.29 -24.61 9.29
N ARG A 722 16.92 -23.33 9.46
CA ARG A 722 16.44 -22.79 10.73
C ARG A 722 15.14 -23.46 11.15
N THR A 723 14.18 -23.64 10.25
CA THR A 723 12.90 -24.29 10.58
C THR A 723 13.10 -25.75 10.97
N LEU A 724 14.00 -26.48 10.30
CA LEU A 724 14.33 -27.86 10.68
C LEU A 724 14.97 -27.92 12.08
N GLU A 725 15.92 -27.02 12.38
CA GLU A 725 16.61 -27.00 13.67
C GLU A 725 15.66 -26.79 14.85
N HIS A 726 14.66 -25.91 14.70
CA HIS A 726 13.65 -25.64 15.72
C HIS A 726 12.53 -26.69 15.78
N SER A 727 12.40 -27.56 14.78
CA SER A 727 11.30 -28.52 14.69
C SER A 727 11.39 -29.71 15.64
N GLY A 728 12.58 -29.99 16.18
CA GLY A 728 12.86 -31.20 16.96
C GLY A 728 12.94 -32.49 16.14
N LEU A 729 12.88 -32.41 14.80
CA LEU A 729 12.91 -33.59 13.92
C LEU A 729 14.30 -34.22 13.79
N ILE A 730 15.35 -33.47 14.08
CA ILE A 730 16.74 -33.97 14.01
C ILE A 730 16.95 -35.04 15.08
N GLU A 731 16.41 -34.81 16.26
CA GLU A 731 16.49 -35.70 17.42
C GLU A 731 15.69 -37.00 17.20
N ILE A 732 14.66 -36.97 16.36
CA ILE A 732 13.81 -38.12 16.06
C ILE A 732 14.30 -38.89 14.82
N TYR A 733 14.78 -38.17 13.79
CA TYR A 733 15.17 -38.72 12.49
C TYR A 733 16.52 -38.21 11.99
N PRO A 734 17.64 -38.45 12.71
CA PRO A 734 18.94 -37.82 12.43
C PRO A 734 19.48 -38.09 11.02
N LYS A 735 19.59 -39.36 10.60
CA LYS A 735 20.00 -39.70 9.21
C LYS A 735 19.09 -39.13 8.13
N LEU A 736 17.78 -39.15 8.35
CA LEU A 736 16.84 -38.62 7.37
C LEU A 736 16.91 -37.08 7.29
N ALA A 737 17.12 -36.40 8.42
CA ALA A 737 17.36 -34.97 8.47
C ALA A 737 18.64 -34.60 7.70
N LEU A 738 19.68 -35.44 7.80
CA LEU A 738 20.89 -35.30 6.99
C LEU A 738 20.61 -35.43 5.49
N ASP A 739 19.91 -36.49 5.06
CA ASP A 739 19.53 -36.70 3.65
C ASP A 739 18.66 -35.54 3.13
N PHE A 740 17.75 -35.04 3.96
CA PHE A 740 16.91 -33.88 3.66
C PHE A 740 17.73 -32.61 3.46
N LEU A 741 18.60 -32.27 4.41
CA LEU A 741 19.52 -31.12 4.30
C LEU A 741 20.40 -31.24 3.05
N ASP A 742 20.92 -32.44 2.76
CA ASP A 742 21.73 -32.68 1.56
C ASP A 742 20.95 -32.44 0.25
N SER A 743 19.64 -32.75 0.25
CA SER A 743 18.80 -32.57 -0.93
C SER A 743 18.43 -31.11 -1.23
N VAL A 744 18.45 -30.23 -0.22
CA VAL A 744 18.04 -28.82 -0.35
C VAL A 744 19.19 -27.83 -0.27
N ILE A 745 20.31 -28.18 0.36
CA ILE A 745 21.47 -27.31 0.51
C ILE A 745 22.43 -27.51 -0.67
N GLY A 746 22.51 -26.49 -1.52
CA GLY A 746 23.53 -26.35 -2.56
C GLY A 746 24.81 -25.70 -2.05
N GLU A 747 25.70 -25.38 -2.98
CA GLU A 747 26.85 -24.52 -2.67
C GLU A 747 26.30 -23.12 -2.35
N PRO A 748 26.49 -22.60 -1.12
CA PRO A 748 26.03 -21.27 -0.78
C PRO A 748 26.84 -20.23 -1.55
N LYS A 749 26.19 -19.13 -1.93
CA LYS A 749 26.88 -18.05 -2.67
C LYS A 749 27.74 -17.16 -1.76
N TYR A 750 27.45 -17.09 -0.46
CA TYR A 750 28.15 -16.20 0.50
C TYR A 750 28.55 -16.88 1.80
N HIS A 751 27.61 -17.51 2.50
CA HIS A 751 27.87 -18.24 3.72
C HIS A 751 26.92 -19.45 3.82
N PRO A 752 27.33 -20.54 4.48
CA PRO A 752 26.44 -21.65 4.79
C PRO A 752 25.26 -21.17 5.65
N PRO A 753 24.12 -21.87 5.63
CA PRO A 753 23.03 -21.56 6.54
C PRO A 753 23.48 -21.52 8.00
N THR A 754 23.10 -20.49 8.76
CA THR A 754 23.65 -20.18 10.09
C THR A 754 23.42 -21.32 11.09
N LYS A 755 22.28 -22.00 10.97
CA LYS A 755 21.90 -23.13 11.81
C LYS A 755 22.43 -24.47 11.30
N LEU A 756 23.14 -24.52 10.18
CA LEU A 756 23.65 -25.78 9.61
C LEU A 756 24.66 -26.45 10.54
N VAL A 757 25.56 -25.66 11.17
CA VAL A 757 26.50 -26.17 12.17
C VAL A 757 25.74 -26.83 13.33
N ASN A 758 24.72 -26.17 13.85
CA ASN A 758 23.89 -26.70 14.93
C ASN A 758 23.16 -27.97 14.50
N CYS A 759 22.59 -27.99 13.28
CA CYS A 759 21.95 -29.17 12.73
C CYS A 759 22.92 -30.35 12.65
N LEU A 760 24.11 -30.16 12.05
CA LEU A 760 25.11 -31.23 11.93
C LEU A 760 25.63 -31.70 13.28
N ASN A 761 25.81 -30.80 14.25
CA ASN A 761 26.22 -31.16 15.60
C ASN A 761 25.16 -32.01 16.31
N LYS A 762 23.88 -31.64 16.20
CA LYS A 762 22.76 -32.43 16.71
C LYS A 762 22.69 -33.80 16.03
N ILE A 763 22.78 -33.85 14.70
CA ILE A 763 22.81 -35.09 13.92
C ILE A 763 23.97 -36.00 14.37
N ALA A 764 25.17 -35.45 14.51
CA ALA A 764 26.36 -36.20 14.94
C ALA A 764 26.27 -36.69 16.40
N HIS A 765 25.55 -35.97 17.25
CA HIS A 765 25.29 -36.38 18.63
C HIS A 765 24.35 -37.59 18.69
N GLU A 766 23.25 -37.53 17.93
CA GLU A 766 22.19 -38.54 17.95
C GLU A 766 22.55 -39.80 17.15
N GLU A 767 23.27 -39.65 16.02
CA GLU A 767 23.67 -40.78 15.17
C GLU A 767 25.14 -40.65 14.70
N PRO A 768 26.13 -40.98 15.56
CA PRO A 768 27.55 -40.79 15.25
C PRO A 768 28.05 -41.54 14.01
N GLU A 769 27.36 -42.60 13.59
CA GLU A 769 27.70 -43.40 12.42
C GLU A 769 27.62 -42.59 11.10
N VAL A 770 26.83 -41.51 11.06
CA VAL A 770 26.66 -40.70 9.84
C VAL A 770 27.80 -39.71 9.59
N ILE A 771 28.69 -39.49 10.55
CA ILE A 771 29.78 -38.48 10.45
C ILE A 771 30.71 -38.74 9.25
N ASN A 772 30.85 -40.01 8.85
CA ASN A 772 31.71 -40.42 7.74
C ASN A 772 30.94 -40.63 6.43
N THR A 773 29.64 -40.30 6.36
CA THR A 773 28.88 -40.48 5.12
C THR A 773 29.16 -39.32 4.15
N PRO A 774 29.02 -39.55 2.83
CA PRO A 774 29.28 -38.52 1.81
C PRO A 774 28.47 -37.24 2.03
N GLU A 775 27.22 -37.37 2.49
CA GLU A 775 26.29 -36.26 2.73
C GLU A 775 26.78 -35.38 3.88
N PHE A 776 27.17 -35.99 5.01
CA PHE A 776 27.69 -35.27 6.17
C PHE A 776 29.00 -34.56 5.84
N LEU A 777 29.92 -35.27 5.17
CA LEU A 777 31.19 -34.70 4.75
C LEU A 777 30.98 -33.54 3.79
N ARG A 778 30.05 -33.63 2.84
CA ARG A 778 29.73 -32.53 1.91
C ARG A 778 29.22 -31.29 2.63
N LEU A 779 28.22 -31.44 3.50
CA LEU A 779 27.67 -30.31 4.26
C LEU A 779 28.71 -29.71 5.22
N LYS A 780 29.56 -30.55 5.83
CA LYS A 780 30.69 -30.09 6.65
C LYS A 780 31.76 -29.37 5.82
N THR A 781 32.05 -29.83 4.61
CA THR A 781 32.94 -29.12 3.68
C THR A 781 32.35 -27.77 3.29
N ILE A 782 31.04 -27.68 3.07
CA ILE A 782 30.36 -26.41 2.83
C ILE A 782 30.55 -25.45 4.01
N ILE A 783 30.42 -25.93 5.26
CA ILE A 783 30.71 -25.12 6.45
C ILE A 783 32.18 -24.67 6.49
N ASN A 784 33.13 -25.57 6.24
CA ASN A 784 34.56 -25.29 6.40
C ASN A 784 35.16 -24.45 5.25
N LYS A 785 34.45 -24.34 4.13
CA LYS A 785 34.91 -23.62 2.93
C LYS A 785 34.67 -22.11 3.03
N PHE A 786 33.75 -21.70 3.90
CA PHE A 786 33.41 -20.32 4.23
C PHE A 786 33.79 -20.06 5.68
#